data_AF-A0A0G4H8G6-F1
#
_entry.id   AF-A0A0G4H8G6-F1
#
_cell.length_a   1.000
_cell.length_b   1.000
_cell.length_c   1.000
_cell.angle_alpha   90.00
_cell.angle_beta   90.00
_cell.angle_gamma   90.00
#
_symmetry.space_group_name_H-M   'P 1'
#
loop_
_entity.id
_entity.type
_entity.pdbx_description
1 polymer ?
#
loop_
_entity_poly.entity_id
_entity_poly.type
_entity_poly.pdbx_seq_one_letter_code
_entity_poly.pdbx_strand_id
1 'polypeptide(L)'
;MEGGQVVASRTRSKLLHAAEEEKIQNCQDALTILLKSFPPSDTELAEYATKRVSYGVAWLFSHFIKKKIISASVQRFCLTMDYGLGFGKLLLLLKIMPVSTDHLGLDLWPFSAVTKRTIDKRKFNAFCKLLKKADGREQSIKIKTLNLTGCQCDKIPRILGSLPNSLIVLDLQGSMAFSFRCRHQEVKKLAEGFTSKRLSAVRSLNLSGAIERTNLEVLCRELRLCKPIVPFEHLFFADNDWNAHGIHVAHELSHFFRAGYARALQTLVLDNCRIPGPGVNSICGALEVASRDPRLPTNSLPLTTLSLKGNGEPRFARADRYLSSSVVTVIREKILPDLQNLDLANCDISPLGLIAFGEAMAERVVGNLKTLDVRGNNLRDSQTAGQALAGGMVASAVPDLSKVTLWERISGTGHSEFFKYLLTGTAELPPKLDLRNMEIEYLPADLATLLLSSRWERIPNFSQIQVSSGNGVAALLAAVTAAPIPFPIPELAISNFSPSSEQANQMSTCFKWAKLTQPLTSLQISMGPGVLTAEDRLALFESFKECSFPKLTELIVKKSHVPALSMQDEDVVALVEAFKEGTLSAVETLGLSGEFGVVGVKALVGEAGQTYLSRIVTLRLAESQAGSLSSVRVLSRALSDGRLSRLRELDLGQTGLTDAGLRTLTRAAKADQFPSLEVLNLRENKLLTCSPIKFLRTTLKNCPACFRSLSSLILNGCDGLVGDAGEVLFDIVSSGERLPSLEKLQLEIVEDLAYNSFFEKVTKEVKARSRSCCKILRVFSMKTSFAF
;
A
#
# COMPACT_ATOMS: atom_id res chain seq x y z
N MET A 1 50.65 29.65 63.94
CA MET A 1 50.71 29.47 62.47
C MET A 1 49.60 28.57 61.90
N GLU A 2 48.75 27.92 62.72
CA GLU A 2 47.68 27.03 62.22
C GLU A 2 46.43 27.76 61.66
N GLY A 3 46.16 29.00 62.05
CA GLY A 3 45.02 29.78 61.53
C GLY A 3 45.13 30.20 60.05
N GLY A 4 46.35 30.29 59.50
CA GLY A 4 46.59 30.69 58.11
C GLY A 4 46.25 29.60 57.09
N GLN A 5 46.42 28.32 57.45
CA GLN A 5 46.14 27.20 56.54
C GLN A 5 44.64 26.98 56.31
N VAL A 6 43.79 27.26 57.30
CA VAL A 6 42.32 27.10 57.18
C VAL A 6 41.70 28.20 56.30
N VAL A 7 42.25 29.42 56.34
CA VAL A 7 41.79 30.52 55.47
C VAL A 7 42.23 30.27 54.02
N ALA A 8 43.47 29.81 53.81
CA ALA A 8 43.96 29.48 52.47
C ALA A 8 43.19 28.33 51.80
N SER A 9 42.80 27.29 52.56
CA SER A 9 42.02 26.16 52.02
C SER A 9 40.60 26.56 51.63
N ARG A 10 39.93 27.42 52.42
CA ARG A 10 38.61 27.96 52.08
C ARG A 10 38.65 28.86 50.84
N THR A 11 39.67 29.70 50.71
CA THR A 11 39.83 30.56 49.52
C THR A 11 40.10 29.74 48.27
N ARG A 12 40.92 28.68 48.36
CA ARG A 12 41.16 27.76 47.24
C ARG A 12 39.91 26.99 46.82
N SER A 13 39.09 26.53 47.78
CA SER A 13 37.81 25.88 47.47
C SER A 13 36.81 26.82 46.78
N LYS A 14 36.76 28.09 47.19
CA LYS A 14 35.90 29.10 46.54
C LYS A 14 36.35 29.41 45.11
N LEU A 15 37.66 29.53 44.89
CA LEU A 15 38.22 29.76 43.55
C LEU A 15 37.99 28.57 42.62
N LEU A 16 38.10 27.33 43.12
CA LEU A 16 37.78 26.12 42.35
C LEU A 16 36.29 26.08 41.97
N HIS A 17 35.39 26.39 42.91
CA HIS A 17 33.95 26.41 42.63
C HIS A 17 33.57 27.50 41.60
N ALA A 18 34.16 28.70 41.70
CA ALA A 18 33.93 29.77 40.74
C ALA A 18 34.45 29.42 39.33
N ALA A 19 35.62 28.78 39.24
CA ALA A 19 36.17 28.32 37.96
C ALA A 19 35.34 27.17 37.35
N GLU A 20 34.74 26.30 38.17
CA GLU A 20 33.80 25.28 37.70
C GLU A 20 32.48 25.89 37.22
N GLU A 21 31.94 26.88 37.93
CA GLU A 21 30.75 27.63 37.51
C GLU A 21 30.97 28.36 36.17
N GLU A 22 32.12 29.01 35.99
CA GLU A 22 32.48 29.67 34.73
C GLU A 22 32.57 28.67 33.56
N LYS A 23 33.19 27.49 33.80
CA LYS A 23 33.24 26.42 32.79
C LYS A 23 31.85 25.90 32.43
N ILE A 24 30.99 25.67 33.43
CA ILE A 24 29.61 25.22 33.20
C ILE A 24 28.84 26.26 32.40
N GLN A 25 28.99 27.54 32.71
CA GLN A 25 28.33 28.63 32.00
C GLN A 25 28.82 28.71 30.54
N ASN A 26 30.13 28.67 30.30
CA ASN A 26 30.70 28.67 28.95
C ASN A 26 30.21 27.47 28.11
N CYS A 27 30.09 26.29 28.71
CA CYS A 27 29.50 25.13 28.04
C CYS A 27 28.01 25.31 27.73
N GLN A 28 27.24 25.90 28.64
CA GLN A 28 25.82 26.19 28.41
C GLN A 28 25.64 27.21 27.28
N ASP A 29 26.49 28.22 27.20
CA ASP A 29 26.44 29.27 26.17
C ASP A 29 26.83 28.70 24.80
N ALA A 30 27.90 27.92 24.72
CA ALA A 30 28.32 27.24 23.50
C ALA A 30 27.25 26.26 22.98
N LEU A 31 26.66 25.47 23.88
CA LEU A 31 25.57 24.56 23.54
C LEU A 31 24.31 25.32 23.12
N THR A 32 23.98 26.42 23.79
CA THR A 32 22.87 27.30 23.40
C THR A 32 23.08 27.88 22.00
N ILE A 33 24.29 28.34 21.67
CA ILE A 33 24.62 28.84 20.33
C ILE A 33 24.44 27.73 19.29
N LEU A 34 25.02 26.55 19.52
CA LEU A 34 24.91 25.41 18.60
C LEU A 34 23.46 25.00 18.35
N LEU A 35 22.65 24.90 19.40
CA LEU A 35 21.25 24.48 19.27
C LEU A 35 20.36 25.58 18.67
N LYS A 36 20.72 26.86 18.82
CA LYS A 36 20.05 27.98 18.14
C LYS A 36 20.35 28.01 16.65
N SER A 37 21.56 27.61 16.24
CA SER A 37 21.96 27.55 14.83
C SER A 37 21.24 26.43 14.07
N PHE A 38 20.80 25.37 14.76
CA PHE A 38 20.18 24.19 14.14
C PHE A 38 18.95 23.70 14.95
N PRO A 39 17.83 24.43 14.96
CA PRO A 39 16.61 23.95 15.59
C PRO A 39 16.08 22.72 14.83
N PRO A 40 15.78 21.61 15.51
CA PRO A 40 15.29 20.41 14.85
C PRO A 40 13.85 20.62 14.38
N SER A 41 13.52 20.04 13.23
CA SER A 41 12.13 19.87 12.80
C SER A 41 11.34 18.96 13.74
N ASP A 42 10.01 19.02 13.69
CA ASP A 42 9.10 18.12 14.42
C ASP A 42 9.46 16.64 14.19
N THR A 43 9.77 16.29 12.95
CA THR A 43 10.14 14.93 12.52
C THR A 43 11.50 14.49 13.04
N GLU A 44 12.52 15.35 12.99
CA GLU A 44 13.86 15.04 13.52
C GLU A 44 13.82 14.89 15.04
N LEU A 45 13.08 15.75 15.73
CA LEU A 45 12.96 15.69 17.18
C LEU A 45 12.24 14.40 17.63
N ALA A 46 11.18 14.02 16.91
CA ALA A 46 10.50 12.74 17.08
C ALA A 46 11.45 11.56 16.84
N GLU A 47 12.20 11.56 15.74
CA GLU A 47 13.17 10.51 15.41
C GLU A 47 14.29 10.41 16.47
N TYR A 48 14.78 11.54 16.97
CA TYR A 48 15.75 11.55 18.05
C TYR A 48 15.17 10.97 19.34
N ALA A 49 13.91 11.28 19.63
CA ALA A 49 13.22 10.83 20.82
C ALA A 49 12.94 9.32 20.83
N THR A 50 12.71 8.70 19.67
CA THR A 50 12.40 7.27 19.56
C THR A 50 13.65 6.38 19.62
N LYS A 51 14.82 6.92 19.23
CA LYS A 51 16.09 6.20 19.26
C LYS A 51 16.80 6.31 20.61
N ARG A 52 17.25 5.17 21.17
CA ARG A 52 17.95 5.11 22.47
C ARG A 52 19.19 6.00 22.55
N VAL A 53 19.96 6.09 21.45
CA VAL A 53 21.25 6.82 21.39
C VAL A 53 21.09 8.33 21.31
N SER A 54 19.98 8.81 20.74
CA SER A 54 19.70 10.24 20.55
C SER A 54 18.62 10.78 21.50
N TYR A 55 18.03 9.93 22.34
CA TYR A 55 17.00 10.35 23.31
C TYR A 55 17.45 11.52 24.18
N GLY A 56 18.71 11.53 24.64
CA GLY A 56 19.25 12.62 25.45
C GLY A 56 19.25 13.96 24.70
N VAL A 57 19.55 13.93 23.40
CA VAL A 57 19.52 15.10 22.50
C VAL A 57 18.08 15.58 22.34
N ALA A 58 17.13 14.69 22.06
CA ALA A 58 15.71 15.05 21.96
C ALA A 58 15.17 15.67 23.25
N TRP A 59 15.56 15.10 24.39
CA TRP A 59 15.20 15.60 25.70
C TRP A 59 15.78 17.01 25.92
N LEU A 60 17.04 17.23 25.57
CA LEU A 60 17.71 18.51 25.72
C LEU A 60 17.05 19.60 24.85
N PHE A 61 16.78 19.31 23.58
CA PHE A 61 16.05 20.22 22.69
C PHE A 61 14.66 20.56 23.24
N SER A 62 13.87 19.55 23.63
CA SER A 62 12.54 19.74 24.19
C SER A 62 12.58 20.64 25.45
N HIS A 63 13.58 20.44 26.32
CA HIS A 63 13.79 21.27 27.51
C HIS A 63 14.10 22.72 27.15
N PHE A 64 15.01 22.94 26.20
CA PHE A 64 15.46 24.28 25.81
C PHE A 64 14.35 25.05 25.10
N ILE A 65 13.58 24.38 24.26
CA ILE A 65 12.38 24.93 23.61
C ILE A 65 11.34 25.31 24.66
N LYS A 66 11.05 24.41 25.61
CA LYS A 66 10.10 24.68 26.70
C LYS A 66 10.53 25.88 27.55
N LYS A 67 11.83 26.06 27.76
CA LYS A 67 12.40 27.21 28.50
C LYS A 67 12.53 28.47 27.65
N LYS A 68 12.12 28.45 26.39
CA LYS A 68 12.26 29.56 25.42
C LYS A 68 13.73 30.00 25.21
N ILE A 69 14.68 29.08 25.44
CA ILE A 69 16.10 29.30 25.13
C ILE A 69 16.31 29.22 23.61
N ILE A 70 15.63 28.27 22.97
CA ILE A 70 15.56 28.13 21.52
C ILE A 70 14.18 28.60 21.05
N SER A 71 14.16 29.50 20.08
CA SER A 71 12.92 29.98 19.45
C SER A 71 12.47 28.99 18.36
N ALA A 72 12.07 27.78 18.75
CA ALA A 72 11.47 26.80 17.86
C ALA A 72 10.05 26.45 18.35
N SER A 73 9.14 26.20 17.42
CA SER A 73 7.80 25.70 17.73
C SER A 73 7.70 24.25 17.31
N VAL A 74 7.49 23.36 18.29
CA VAL A 74 7.18 21.95 18.01
C VAL A 74 5.68 21.81 18.05
N GLN A 75 5.04 21.64 16.89
CA GLN A 75 3.58 21.50 16.81
C GLN A 75 3.20 20.03 16.94
N ARG A 76 3.91 19.16 16.21
CA ARG A 76 3.68 17.72 16.17
C ARG A 76 4.79 16.96 16.89
N PHE A 77 4.38 16.09 17.79
CA PHE A 77 5.28 15.24 18.55
C PHE A 77 4.80 13.80 18.49
N CYS A 78 5.26 13.06 17.47
CA CYS A 78 4.87 11.68 17.22
C CYS A 78 5.95 10.70 17.70
N LEU A 79 5.65 9.89 18.69
CA LEU A 79 6.55 8.87 19.22
C LEU A 79 6.10 7.51 18.68
N THR A 80 6.56 7.16 17.48
CA THR A 80 6.45 5.80 16.94
C THR A 80 7.54 4.94 17.55
N MET A 81 7.14 3.94 18.34
CA MET A 81 8.05 3.24 19.24
C MET A 81 8.60 1.98 18.56
N ASP A 82 9.38 2.15 17.50
CA ASP A 82 10.06 1.02 16.86
C ASP A 82 11.11 0.38 17.80
N TYR A 83 11.62 1.12 18.80
CA TYR A 83 12.73 0.69 19.65
C TYR A 83 12.61 1.10 21.12
N GLY A 84 11.75 0.40 21.89
CA GLY A 84 11.99 0.12 23.31
C GLY A 84 12.20 1.31 24.26
N LEU A 85 11.61 2.48 24.01
CA LEU A 85 11.67 3.58 24.97
C LEU A 85 10.94 3.17 26.25
N GLY A 86 11.68 2.98 27.34
CA GLY A 86 11.05 2.64 28.62
C GLY A 86 10.08 3.73 29.05
N PHE A 87 8.96 3.35 29.70
CA PHE A 87 7.90 4.28 30.12
C PHE A 87 8.42 5.46 30.98
N GLY A 88 9.51 5.27 31.72
CA GLY A 88 10.16 6.34 32.47
C GLY A 88 10.73 7.46 31.58
N LYS A 89 11.33 7.09 30.44
CA LYS A 89 11.84 8.04 29.44
C LYS A 89 10.69 8.75 28.72
N LEU A 90 9.63 8.01 28.39
CA LEU A 90 8.41 8.62 27.83
C LEU A 90 7.85 9.69 28.78
N LEU A 91 7.68 9.36 30.07
CA LEU A 91 7.23 10.32 31.07
C LEU A 91 8.16 11.54 31.22
N LEU A 92 9.47 11.32 31.20
CA LEU A 92 10.46 12.39 31.29
C LEU A 92 10.30 13.35 30.11
N LEU A 93 10.12 12.81 28.90
CA LEU A 93 9.95 13.58 27.68
C LEU A 93 8.62 14.35 27.68
N LEU A 94 7.52 13.69 28.04
CA LEU A 94 6.20 14.33 28.13
C LEU A 94 6.17 15.46 29.17
N LYS A 95 6.92 15.34 30.28
CA LYS A 95 7.03 16.41 31.29
C LYS A 95 7.73 17.66 30.76
N ILE A 96 8.59 17.52 29.75
CA ILE A 96 9.34 18.63 29.16
C ILE A 96 8.85 18.99 27.76
N MET A 97 7.72 18.45 27.31
CA MET A 97 7.16 18.82 26.01
C MET A 97 7.00 20.34 25.90
N PRO A 98 7.34 20.91 24.73
CA PRO A 98 7.08 22.31 24.41
C PRO A 98 5.60 22.67 24.62
N VAL A 99 5.34 23.90 25.07
CA VAL A 99 3.97 24.41 25.24
C VAL A 99 3.27 24.59 23.89
N SER A 100 4.04 24.72 22.81
CA SER A 100 3.54 24.79 21.43
C SER A 100 2.98 23.47 20.89
N THR A 101 3.23 22.35 21.58
CA THR A 101 2.82 21.03 21.09
C THR A 101 1.32 20.87 21.21
N ASP A 102 0.64 20.77 20.08
CA ASP A 102 -0.79 20.56 20.00
C ASP A 102 -1.16 19.21 19.37
N HIS A 103 -0.22 18.52 18.71
CA HIS A 103 -0.41 17.14 18.24
C HIS A 103 0.54 16.19 18.96
N LEU A 104 -0.01 15.17 19.62
CA LEU A 104 0.74 14.13 20.32
C LEU A 104 0.36 12.76 19.74
N GLY A 105 1.32 12.10 19.08
CA GLY A 105 1.18 10.72 18.63
C GLY A 105 1.94 9.78 19.56
N LEU A 106 1.30 8.71 20.04
CA LEU A 106 1.92 7.70 20.90
C LEU A 106 1.59 6.30 20.35
N ASP A 107 2.58 5.67 19.74
CA ASP A 107 2.51 4.24 19.47
C ASP A 107 2.96 3.48 20.72
N LEU A 108 2.06 2.71 21.32
CA LEU A 108 2.35 1.93 22.53
C LEU A 108 2.46 0.42 22.24
N TRP A 109 2.77 0.02 21.02
CA TRP A 109 2.93 -1.41 20.65
C TRP A 109 3.95 -2.19 21.50
N PRO A 110 5.17 -1.71 21.80
CA PRO A 110 6.21 -2.54 22.44
C PRO A 110 5.90 -2.96 23.89
N PHE A 111 4.87 -2.39 24.51
CA PHE A 111 4.57 -2.60 25.93
C PHE A 111 3.94 -3.97 26.22
N SER A 112 3.30 -4.61 25.23
CA SER A 112 2.67 -5.93 25.41
C SER A 112 3.68 -7.08 25.31
N ALA A 113 4.66 -6.97 24.41
CA ALA A 113 5.59 -8.08 24.11
C ALA A 113 6.82 -8.13 25.02
N VAL A 114 7.37 -6.98 25.45
CA VAL A 114 8.68 -6.94 26.13
C VAL A 114 8.57 -7.02 27.65
N THR A 115 7.38 -6.80 28.23
CA THR A 115 7.20 -6.88 29.68
C THR A 115 5.85 -7.50 30.06
N LYS A 116 5.83 -8.82 30.31
CA LYS A 116 4.87 -9.43 31.26
C LYS A 116 4.96 -8.78 32.66
N ARG A 117 5.99 -7.96 32.93
CA ARG A 117 6.07 -7.09 34.11
C ARG A 117 5.07 -5.95 33.96
N THR A 118 4.09 -5.94 34.84
CA THR A 118 3.10 -4.87 35.03
C THR A 118 3.74 -3.49 34.86
N ILE A 119 3.27 -2.71 33.87
CA ILE A 119 3.62 -1.29 33.75
C ILE A 119 3.39 -0.66 35.13
N ASP A 120 4.42 -0.06 35.71
CA ASP A 120 4.37 0.56 37.03
C ASP A 120 3.15 1.49 37.12
N LYS A 121 2.20 1.11 37.99
CA LYS A 121 0.94 1.83 38.20
C LYS A 121 1.20 3.30 38.56
N ARG A 122 2.29 3.61 39.29
CA ARG A 122 2.66 4.98 39.67
C ARG A 122 3.07 5.79 38.45
N LYS A 123 3.90 5.23 37.59
CA LYS A 123 4.34 5.89 36.36
C LYS A 123 3.15 6.14 35.43
N PHE A 124 2.31 5.13 35.21
CA PHE A 124 1.13 5.28 34.38
C PHE A 124 0.15 6.33 34.94
N ASN A 125 -0.08 6.35 36.25
CA ASN A 125 -0.88 7.40 36.88
C ASN A 125 -0.25 8.79 36.73
N ALA A 126 1.08 8.90 36.70
CA ALA A 126 1.75 10.16 36.42
C ALA A 126 1.51 10.63 34.98
N PHE A 127 1.44 9.71 34.02
CA PHE A 127 1.06 10.02 32.63
C PHE A 127 -0.38 10.55 32.56
N CYS A 128 -1.33 9.83 33.15
CA CYS A 128 -2.73 10.28 33.27
C CYS A 128 -2.84 11.66 33.95
N LYS A 129 -2.09 11.89 35.04
CA LYS A 129 -2.05 13.20 35.71
C LYS A 129 -1.46 14.29 34.81
N LEU A 130 -0.53 13.95 33.92
CA LEU A 130 0.05 14.89 32.97
C LEU A 130 -0.97 15.30 31.91
N LEU A 131 -1.72 14.33 31.35
CA LEU A 131 -2.82 14.62 30.43
C LEU A 131 -3.92 15.46 31.10
N LYS A 132 -4.30 15.17 32.34
CA LYS A 132 -5.28 15.99 33.08
C LYS A 132 -4.80 17.42 33.36
N LYS A 133 -3.49 17.62 33.54
CA LYS A 133 -2.90 18.94 33.79
C LYS A 133 -2.76 19.79 32.53
N ALA A 134 -2.98 19.21 31.35
CA ALA A 134 -2.98 19.93 30.08
C ALA A 134 -4.10 20.99 30.02
N ASP A 135 -5.15 20.85 30.83
CA ASP A 135 -6.20 21.86 30.96
C ASP A 135 -6.02 22.75 32.20
N GLY A 136 -6.09 24.07 32.01
CA GLY A 136 -6.50 24.99 33.07
C GLY A 136 -5.41 25.78 33.79
N ARG A 137 -4.16 25.83 33.29
CA ARG A 137 -3.18 26.84 33.74
C ARG A 137 -2.62 27.58 32.54
N GLU A 138 -2.28 28.87 32.68
CA GLU A 138 -1.71 29.68 31.59
C GLU A 138 -0.45 29.07 30.93
N GLN A 139 0.17 28.08 31.58
CA GLN A 139 1.36 27.37 31.11
C GLN A 139 1.13 25.88 30.80
N SER A 140 -0.12 25.41 30.70
CA SER A 140 -0.41 24.01 30.37
C SER A 140 -0.37 23.76 28.85
N ILE A 141 0.06 22.55 28.47
CA ILE A 141 0.15 22.11 27.07
C ILE A 141 -1.26 21.94 26.52
N LYS A 142 -1.61 22.60 25.41
CA LYS A 142 -2.93 22.49 24.78
C LYS A 142 -2.92 21.40 23.73
N ILE A 143 -3.03 20.15 24.16
CA ILE A 143 -3.10 19.00 23.25
C ILE A 143 -4.47 19.05 22.54
N LYS A 144 -4.44 19.34 21.23
CA LYS A 144 -5.61 19.34 20.35
C LYS A 144 -5.79 18.00 19.64
N THR A 145 -4.69 17.30 19.32
CA THR A 145 -4.72 16.01 18.65
C THR A 145 -3.99 14.98 19.47
N LEU A 146 -4.67 13.88 19.80
CA LEU A 146 -4.07 12.72 20.45
C LEU A 146 -4.27 11.51 19.55
N ASN A 147 -3.16 11.01 19.01
CA ASN A 147 -3.14 9.77 18.24
C ASN A 147 -2.57 8.64 19.10
N LEU A 148 -3.35 7.58 19.25
CA LEU A 148 -3.04 6.34 19.95
C LEU A 148 -3.21 5.13 19.00
N THR A 149 -2.96 5.31 17.71
CA THR A 149 -3.11 4.28 16.69
C THR A 149 -2.25 3.05 17.03
N GLY A 150 -2.80 1.84 16.88
CA GLY A 150 -2.11 0.57 17.15
C GLY A 150 -1.83 0.31 18.64
N CYS A 151 -2.30 1.17 19.55
CA CYS A 151 -2.04 1.04 20.97
C CYS A 151 -2.67 -0.24 21.55
N GLN A 152 -1.85 -1.17 22.05
CA GLN A 152 -2.30 -2.42 22.68
C GLN A 152 -2.40 -2.32 24.21
N CYS A 153 -2.48 -1.12 24.77
CA CYS A 153 -2.44 -0.94 26.21
C CYS A 153 -3.80 -1.24 26.87
N ASP A 154 -3.84 -2.26 27.73
CA ASP A 154 -4.96 -2.60 28.62
C ASP A 154 -5.40 -1.46 29.56
N LYS A 155 -4.59 -0.39 29.64
CA LYS A 155 -4.86 0.79 30.46
C LYS A 155 -5.38 1.99 29.67
N ILE A 156 -5.63 1.89 28.36
CA ILE A 156 -6.30 2.93 27.59
C ILE A 156 -7.55 3.50 28.29
N PRO A 157 -8.42 2.72 28.94
CA PRO A 157 -9.60 3.26 29.64
C PRO A 157 -9.26 4.29 30.73
N ARG A 158 -8.09 4.15 31.37
CA ARG A 158 -7.60 5.14 32.35
C ARG A 158 -7.04 6.39 31.67
N ILE A 159 -6.47 6.26 30.47
CA ILE A 159 -6.08 7.39 29.62
C ILE A 159 -7.33 8.14 29.19
N LEU A 160 -8.38 7.43 28.75
CA LEU A 160 -9.65 8.03 28.35
C LEU A 160 -10.25 8.87 29.47
N GLY A 161 -10.22 8.38 30.72
CA GLY A 161 -10.60 9.13 31.93
C GLY A 161 -9.70 10.33 32.29
N SER A 162 -8.64 10.57 31.52
CA SER A 162 -7.60 11.58 31.76
C SER A 162 -7.33 12.48 30.55
N LEU A 163 -8.03 12.28 29.44
CA LEU A 163 -7.97 13.14 28.26
C LEU A 163 -8.30 14.60 28.57
N PRO A 164 -7.62 15.54 27.91
CA PRO A 164 -7.84 16.96 28.11
C PRO A 164 -9.10 17.49 27.42
N ASN A 165 -9.67 18.56 27.97
CA ASN A 165 -10.77 19.36 27.45
C ASN A 165 -10.40 20.10 26.17
N SER A 166 -9.12 20.38 25.94
CA SER A 166 -8.65 21.01 24.69
C SER A 166 -8.65 20.05 23.49
N LEU A 167 -8.94 18.76 23.69
CA LEU A 167 -8.81 17.74 22.66
C LEU A 167 -9.88 17.91 21.59
N ILE A 168 -9.44 18.07 20.34
CA ILE A 168 -10.26 18.21 19.12
C ILE A 168 -10.26 16.91 18.31
N VAL A 169 -9.12 16.22 18.22
CA VAL A 169 -8.96 14.99 17.46
C VAL A 169 -8.50 13.88 18.39
N LEU A 170 -9.25 12.78 18.42
CA LEU A 170 -8.90 11.56 19.14
C LEU A 170 -8.84 10.40 18.14
N ASP A 171 -7.63 9.91 17.90
CA ASP A 171 -7.39 8.78 17.01
C ASP A 171 -6.99 7.54 17.81
N LEU A 172 -7.79 6.49 17.69
CA LEU A 172 -7.66 5.22 18.38
C LEU A 172 -7.57 4.06 17.38
N GLN A 173 -7.31 4.32 16.09
CA GLN A 173 -7.33 3.31 15.03
C GLN A 173 -6.46 2.09 15.35
N GLY A 174 -6.97 0.87 15.12
CA GLY A 174 -6.28 -0.39 15.36
C GLY A 174 -5.88 -0.63 16.83
N SER A 175 -6.35 0.20 17.76
CA SER A 175 -6.07 -0.01 19.18
C SER A 175 -6.88 -1.20 19.68
N MET A 176 -6.24 -2.10 20.41
CA MET A 176 -6.94 -3.25 21.03
C MET A 176 -7.75 -2.84 22.27
N ALA A 177 -7.86 -1.52 22.52
CA ALA A 177 -8.46 -0.87 23.66
C ALA A 177 -9.93 -1.20 23.92
N PHE A 178 -10.63 -1.66 22.89
CA PHE A 178 -12.03 -2.02 22.96
C PHE A 178 -12.30 -3.36 22.26
N SER A 179 -11.29 -4.22 22.20
CA SER A 179 -11.40 -5.62 21.76
C SER A 179 -12.03 -6.51 22.85
N PHE A 180 -12.22 -7.82 22.57
CA PHE A 180 -12.87 -8.82 23.44
C PHE A 180 -12.39 -8.90 24.89
N ARG A 181 -11.20 -8.36 25.18
CA ARG A 181 -10.65 -8.33 26.54
C ARG A 181 -11.16 -7.16 27.37
N CYS A 182 -11.72 -6.16 26.72
CA CYS A 182 -12.15 -4.92 27.32
C CYS A 182 -13.59 -5.05 27.81
N ARG A 183 -13.78 -4.81 29.11
CA ARG A 183 -15.11 -4.85 29.73
C ARG A 183 -15.90 -3.65 29.24
N HIS A 184 -17.22 -3.79 29.07
CA HIS A 184 -18.13 -2.69 28.70
C HIS A 184 -17.94 -1.40 29.54
N GLN A 185 -17.46 -1.52 30.78
CA GLN A 185 -17.11 -0.41 31.66
C GLN A 185 -16.06 0.55 31.08
N GLU A 186 -15.24 0.10 30.15
CA GLU A 186 -14.15 0.87 29.56
C GLU A 186 -14.65 1.84 28.49
N VAL A 187 -15.54 1.35 27.63
CA VAL A 187 -16.31 2.16 26.70
C VAL A 187 -17.18 3.17 27.45
N LYS A 188 -17.80 2.75 28.56
CA LYS A 188 -18.58 3.67 29.39
C LYS A 188 -17.77 4.86 29.87
N LYS A 189 -16.48 4.70 30.19
CA LYS A 189 -15.61 5.83 30.56
C LYS A 189 -15.33 6.79 29.40
N LEU A 190 -15.27 6.28 28.17
CA LEU A 190 -15.20 7.14 26.98
C LEU A 190 -16.49 7.95 26.86
N ALA A 191 -17.64 7.28 26.92
CA ALA A 191 -18.95 7.91 26.86
C ALA A 191 -19.16 8.92 28.00
N GLU A 192 -18.82 8.58 29.25
CA GLU A 192 -18.82 9.47 30.41
C GLU A 192 -17.95 10.71 30.18
N GLY A 193 -16.85 10.58 29.43
CA GLY A 193 -16.03 11.72 28.99
C GLY A 193 -16.82 12.73 28.16
N PHE A 194 -17.70 12.26 27.27
CA PHE A 194 -18.62 13.10 26.51
C PHE A 194 -19.77 13.60 27.39
N THR A 195 -20.39 12.74 28.21
CA THR A 195 -21.51 13.11 29.11
C THR A 195 -21.10 14.21 30.10
N SER A 196 -19.90 14.10 30.66
CA SER A 196 -19.33 15.07 31.60
C SER A 196 -18.83 16.37 30.95
N LYS A 197 -19.03 16.53 29.63
CA LYS A 197 -18.52 17.64 28.80
C LYS A 197 -16.99 17.72 28.70
N ARG A 198 -16.25 16.77 29.28
CA ARG A 198 -14.79 16.76 29.24
C ARG A 198 -14.25 16.58 27.83
N LEU A 199 -14.94 15.82 26.99
CA LEU A 199 -14.60 15.64 25.57
C LEU A 199 -15.46 16.49 24.64
N SER A 200 -16.03 17.59 25.14
CA SER A 200 -16.91 18.45 24.34
C SER A 200 -16.19 19.18 23.19
N ALA A 201 -14.87 19.33 23.24
CA ALA A 201 -14.10 19.92 22.15
C ALA A 201 -13.79 18.92 21.02
N VAL A 202 -13.99 17.62 21.23
CA VAL A 202 -13.67 16.60 20.23
C VAL A 202 -14.62 16.75 19.05
N ARG A 203 -14.05 16.92 17.85
CA ARG A 203 -14.74 17.00 16.56
C ARG A 203 -14.43 15.80 15.69
N SER A 204 -13.23 15.22 15.83
CA SER A 204 -12.81 14.06 15.06
C SER A 204 -12.54 12.87 15.98
N LEU A 205 -13.21 11.75 15.71
CA LEU A 205 -13.07 10.50 16.44
C LEU A 205 -12.81 9.35 15.46
N ASN A 206 -11.62 8.76 15.52
CA ASN A 206 -11.26 7.60 14.73
C ASN A 206 -11.18 6.35 15.62
N LEU A 207 -12.09 5.41 15.40
CA LEU A 207 -12.22 4.12 16.07
C LEU A 207 -12.04 2.95 15.08
N SER A 208 -11.40 3.18 13.94
CA SER A 208 -11.28 2.18 12.88
C SER A 208 -10.48 0.97 13.35
N GLY A 209 -11.01 -0.24 13.27
CA GLY A 209 -10.40 -1.48 13.76
C GLY A 209 -10.11 -1.50 15.27
N ALA A 210 -10.71 -0.57 16.02
CA ALA A 210 -10.41 -0.37 17.42
C ALA A 210 -11.50 -0.88 18.35
N ILE A 211 -12.73 -1.00 17.84
CA ILE A 211 -13.92 -1.23 18.64
C ILE A 211 -14.67 -2.48 18.22
N GLU A 212 -14.77 -3.41 19.16
CA GLU A 212 -15.61 -4.58 18.97
C GLU A 212 -17.09 -4.18 18.95
N ARG A 213 -17.87 -4.98 18.22
CA ARG A 213 -19.32 -4.90 18.10
C ARG A 213 -20.10 -4.56 19.38
N THR A 214 -19.94 -5.32 20.47
CA THR A 214 -20.70 -5.08 21.72
C THR A 214 -20.33 -3.75 22.37
N ASN A 215 -19.05 -3.39 22.27
CA ASN A 215 -18.51 -2.14 22.76
C ASN A 215 -19.01 -0.95 21.95
N LEU A 216 -19.16 -1.07 20.63
CA LEU A 216 -19.72 -0.01 19.81
C LEU A 216 -21.21 0.22 20.12
N GLU A 217 -21.99 -0.83 20.32
CA GLU A 217 -23.39 -0.72 20.77
C GLU A 217 -23.49 0.03 22.11
N VAL A 218 -22.64 -0.32 23.09
CA VAL A 218 -22.57 0.39 24.37
C VAL A 218 -22.18 1.85 24.17
N LEU A 219 -21.19 2.14 23.32
CA LEU A 219 -20.76 3.51 23.04
C LEU A 219 -21.90 4.34 22.47
N CYS A 220 -22.55 3.87 21.40
CA CYS A 220 -23.65 4.57 20.73
C CYS A 220 -24.83 4.81 21.69
N ARG A 221 -25.21 3.79 22.48
CA ARG A 221 -26.27 3.90 23.48
C ARG A 221 -25.95 4.94 24.56
N GLU A 222 -24.74 4.93 25.11
CA GLU A 222 -24.34 5.87 26.17
C GLU A 222 -24.17 7.29 25.62
N LEU A 223 -23.65 7.44 24.39
CA LEU A 223 -23.60 8.74 23.70
C LEU A 223 -24.99 9.28 23.38
N ARG A 224 -25.98 8.43 23.07
CA ARG A 224 -27.38 8.83 22.87
C ARG A 224 -27.97 9.51 24.10
N LEU A 225 -27.59 9.06 25.31
CA LEU A 225 -28.05 9.65 26.56
C LEU A 225 -27.45 11.03 26.84
N CYS A 226 -26.39 11.39 26.13
CA CYS A 226 -25.76 12.70 26.26
C CYS A 226 -26.58 13.73 25.48
N LYS A 227 -26.87 14.89 26.09
CA LYS A 227 -27.34 16.05 25.32
C LYS A 227 -26.20 16.45 24.36
N PRO A 228 -26.45 16.59 23.05
CA PRO A 228 -25.41 16.96 22.09
C PRO A 228 -24.88 18.35 22.46
N ILE A 229 -23.71 18.39 23.08
CA ILE A 229 -23.05 19.65 23.44
C ILE A 229 -22.31 20.18 22.23
N VAL A 230 -21.63 19.30 21.49
CA VAL A 230 -21.07 19.64 20.18
C VAL A 230 -21.12 18.44 19.23
N PRO A 231 -21.58 18.63 17.97
CA PRO A 231 -21.57 17.57 16.96
C PRO A 231 -20.15 17.18 16.54
N PHE A 232 -20.00 15.93 16.08
CA PHE A 232 -18.77 15.46 15.46
C PHE A 232 -18.70 15.97 14.01
N GLU A 233 -17.50 16.35 13.58
CA GLU A 233 -17.18 16.70 12.20
C GLU A 233 -16.66 15.49 11.43
N HIS A 234 -15.90 14.61 12.07
CA HIS A 234 -15.34 13.43 11.43
C HIS A 234 -15.49 12.19 12.31
N LEU A 235 -16.09 11.14 11.75
CA LEU A 235 -16.26 9.85 12.39
C LEU A 235 -15.71 8.74 11.49
N PHE A 236 -14.77 7.97 12.03
CA PHE A 236 -14.17 6.85 11.32
C PHE A 236 -14.36 5.58 12.14
N PHE A 237 -15.02 4.59 11.54
CA PHE A 237 -15.26 3.28 12.12
C PHE A 237 -14.81 2.16 11.17
N ALA A 238 -13.90 2.41 10.22
CA ALA A 238 -13.48 1.40 9.27
C ALA A 238 -12.95 0.12 9.93
N ASP A 239 -13.04 -1.03 9.26
CA ASP A 239 -12.49 -2.32 9.68
C ASP A 239 -12.99 -2.85 11.05
N ASN A 240 -14.16 -2.41 11.52
CA ASN A 240 -14.80 -2.97 12.71
C ASN A 240 -15.82 -4.05 12.30
N ASP A 241 -15.64 -5.31 12.71
CA ASP A 241 -16.53 -6.41 12.30
C ASP A 241 -17.92 -6.35 12.96
N TRP A 242 -18.97 -6.01 12.21
CA TRP A 242 -20.33 -5.90 12.72
C TRP A 242 -21.23 -7.11 12.39
N ASN A 243 -20.78 -8.10 11.62
CA ASN A 243 -21.61 -9.14 10.96
C ASN A 243 -22.80 -9.66 11.80
N ALA A 244 -22.58 -10.28 12.96
CA ALA A 244 -23.67 -11.01 13.63
C ALA A 244 -24.71 -10.14 14.40
N HIS A 245 -24.49 -8.83 14.60
CA HIS A 245 -25.51 -7.87 15.09
C HIS A 245 -25.43 -6.55 14.32
N GLY A 246 -25.01 -6.59 13.05
CA GLY A 246 -24.71 -5.35 12.32
C GLY A 246 -25.91 -4.43 12.21
N ILE A 247 -27.11 -5.01 12.19
CA ILE A 247 -28.38 -4.28 12.25
C ILE A 247 -28.52 -3.52 13.58
N HIS A 248 -28.24 -4.14 14.73
CA HIS A 248 -28.40 -3.49 16.04
C HIS A 248 -27.37 -2.37 16.25
N VAL A 249 -26.11 -2.60 15.89
CA VAL A 249 -25.06 -1.58 15.97
C VAL A 249 -25.39 -0.40 15.07
N ALA A 250 -25.78 -0.67 13.82
CA ALA A 250 -26.22 0.36 12.90
C ALA A 250 -27.46 1.11 13.42
N HIS A 251 -28.41 0.42 14.06
CA HIS A 251 -29.59 1.04 14.66
C HIS A 251 -29.25 1.95 15.86
N GLU A 252 -28.29 1.56 16.71
CA GLU A 252 -27.81 2.44 17.78
C GLU A 252 -27.05 3.65 17.21
N LEU A 253 -26.27 3.46 16.15
CA LEU A 253 -25.62 4.57 15.42
C LEU A 253 -26.66 5.50 14.77
N SER A 254 -27.74 4.94 14.22
CA SER A 254 -28.89 5.70 13.70
C SER A 254 -29.55 6.53 14.78
N HIS A 255 -29.78 5.95 15.95
CA HIS A 255 -30.31 6.67 17.09
C HIS A 255 -29.38 7.80 17.55
N PHE A 256 -28.07 7.55 17.52
CA PHE A 256 -27.06 8.55 17.79
C PHE A 256 -27.14 9.72 16.78
N PHE A 257 -27.27 9.46 15.48
CA PHE A 257 -27.46 10.53 14.49
C PHE A 257 -28.78 11.30 14.67
N ARG A 258 -29.89 10.60 14.93
CA ARG A 258 -31.21 11.21 15.23
C ARG A 258 -31.18 12.10 16.48
N ALA A 259 -30.27 11.84 17.42
CA ALA A 259 -30.08 12.69 18.59
C ALA A 259 -29.37 14.03 18.28
N GLY A 260 -29.01 14.29 17.01
CA GLY A 260 -28.44 15.57 16.54
C GLY A 260 -26.91 15.59 16.46
N TYR A 261 -26.24 14.46 16.67
CA TYR A 261 -24.78 14.38 16.59
C TYR A 261 -24.22 14.48 15.17
N ALA A 262 -25.05 14.25 14.15
CA ALA A 262 -24.64 14.32 12.74
C ALA A 262 -24.62 15.75 12.16
N ARG A 263 -25.05 16.78 12.91
CA ARG A 263 -25.28 18.12 12.34
C ARG A 263 -24.06 18.83 11.78
N ALA A 264 -22.89 18.56 12.32
CA ALA A 264 -21.63 19.09 11.80
C ALA A 264 -20.83 18.03 11.05
N LEU A 265 -21.40 16.84 10.83
CA LEU A 265 -20.68 15.70 10.28
C LEU A 265 -20.32 15.98 8.83
N GLN A 266 -19.02 16.15 8.59
CA GLN A 266 -18.41 16.36 7.28
C GLN A 266 -17.88 15.04 6.70
N THR A 267 -17.41 14.13 7.55
CA THR A 267 -16.84 12.85 7.12
C THR A 267 -17.39 11.70 7.93
N LEU A 268 -17.92 10.69 7.23
CA LEU A 268 -18.33 9.42 7.79
C LEU A 268 -17.67 8.28 7.01
N VAL A 269 -16.83 7.50 7.69
CA VAL A 269 -16.15 6.33 7.11
C VAL A 269 -16.56 5.08 7.87
N LEU A 270 -17.20 4.15 7.19
CA LEU A 270 -17.70 2.88 7.72
C LEU A 270 -17.14 1.68 6.93
N ASP A 271 -15.93 1.79 6.40
CA ASP A 271 -15.38 0.79 5.48
C ASP A 271 -15.20 -0.58 6.14
N ASN A 272 -15.37 -1.65 5.38
CA ASN A 272 -15.19 -3.06 5.77
C ASN A 272 -15.85 -3.43 7.10
N CYS A 273 -16.94 -2.74 7.46
CA CYS A 273 -17.64 -2.97 8.72
C CYS A 273 -18.58 -4.18 8.68
N ARG A 274 -18.77 -4.77 7.49
CA ARG A 274 -19.77 -5.83 7.24
C ARG A 274 -21.17 -5.42 7.70
N ILE A 275 -21.55 -4.17 7.42
CA ILE A 275 -22.88 -3.66 7.75
C ILE A 275 -23.91 -4.27 6.78
N PRO A 276 -24.87 -5.06 7.26
CA PRO A 276 -25.89 -5.62 6.38
C PRO A 276 -26.78 -4.51 5.81
N GLY A 277 -27.38 -4.73 4.64
CA GLY A 277 -28.27 -3.76 3.96
C GLY A 277 -29.27 -3.05 4.87
N PRO A 278 -30.07 -3.75 5.72
CA PRO A 278 -30.98 -3.11 6.67
C PRO A 278 -30.30 -2.17 7.68
N GLY A 279 -29.05 -2.44 8.06
CA GLY A 279 -28.25 -1.57 8.91
C GLY A 279 -27.88 -0.27 8.21
N VAL A 280 -27.41 -0.36 6.96
CA VAL A 280 -27.13 0.85 6.15
C VAL A 280 -28.42 1.64 5.89
N ASN A 281 -29.56 0.97 5.65
CA ASN A 281 -30.86 1.63 5.52
C ASN A 281 -31.22 2.42 6.78
N SER A 282 -30.98 1.83 7.96
CA SER A 282 -31.20 2.50 9.24
C SER A 282 -30.31 3.73 9.37
N ILE A 283 -29.03 3.64 8.97
CA ILE A 283 -28.08 4.77 9.04
C ILE A 283 -28.53 5.89 8.09
N CYS A 284 -28.89 5.54 6.86
CA CYS A 284 -29.40 6.46 5.84
C CYS A 284 -30.66 7.19 6.33
N GLY A 285 -31.67 6.46 6.82
CA GLY A 285 -32.89 7.08 7.37
C GLY A 285 -32.63 7.92 8.62
N ALA A 286 -31.54 7.68 9.35
CA ALA A 286 -31.15 8.56 10.45
C ALA A 286 -30.46 9.84 9.99
N LEU A 287 -29.65 9.77 8.93
CA LEU A 287 -29.10 10.97 8.28
C LEU A 287 -30.22 11.83 7.69
N GLU A 288 -31.24 11.22 7.11
CA GLU A 288 -32.44 11.94 6.64
C GLU A 288 -33.19 12.65 7.77
N VAL A 289 -33.43 11.97 8.89
CA VAL A 289 -34.05 12.62 10.05
C VAL A 289 -33.17 13.74 10.58
N ALA A 290 -31.84 13.54 10.60
CA ALA A 290 -30.90 14.53 11.07
C ALA A 290 -30.78 15.76 10.16
N SER A 291 -31.05 15.65 8.86
CA SER A 291 -31.04 16.79 7.94
C SER A 291 -32.26 17.70 8.11
N ARG A 292 -33.40 17.13 8.53
CA ARG A 292 -34.64 17.87 8.82
C ARG A 292 -34.62 18.61 10.17
N ASP A 293 -33.46 18.69 10.81
CA ASP A 293 -33.33 19.37 12.09
C ASP A 293 -33.51 20.89 11.91
N PRO A 294 -34.47 21.54 12.60
CA PRO A 294 -34.75 22.95 12.42
C PRO A 294 -33.60 23.88 12.82
N ARG A 295 -32.55 23.32 13.44
CA ARG A 295 -31.32 24.04 13.80
C ARG A 295 -30.30 24.10 12.66
N LEU A 296 -30.47 23.33 11.59
CA LEU A 296 -29.63 23.40 10.41
C LEU A 296 -30.12 24.53 9.48
N PRO A 297 -29.22 25.38 8.96
CA PRO A 297 -29.60 26.54 8.15
C PRO A 297 -30.26 26.18 6.82
N THR A 298 -29.94 25.00 6.27
CA THR A 298 -30.29 24.61 4.89
C THR A 298 -31.12 23.33 4.80
N ASN A 299 -31.59 22.77 5.93
CA ASN A 299 -32.19 21.43 6.00
C ASN A 299 -31.33 20.33 5.33
N SER A 300 -30.02 20.53 5.29
CA SER A 300 -29.05 19.61 4.69
C SER A 300 -27.89 19.36 5.64
N LEU A 301 -27.27 18.18 5.53
CA LEU A 301 -26.07 17.86 6.29
C LEU A 301 -24.84 18.38 5.54
N PRO A 302 -23.82 18.93 6.24
CA PRO A 302 -22.57 19.40 5.64
C PRO A 302 -21.63 18.23 5.27
N LEU A 303 -22.17 17.05 4.98
CA LEU A 303 -21.41 15.83 4.75
C LEU A 303 -20.72 15.91 3.39
N THR A 304 -19.40 16.06 3.41
CA THR A 304 -18.57 16.12 2.20
C THR A 304 -18.00 14.77 1.82
N THR A 305 -17.87 13.83 2.76
CA THR A 305 -17.30 12.50 2.52
C THR A 305 -18.14 11.42 3.18
N LEU A 306 -18.61 10.47 2.37
CA LEU A 306 -19.28 9.26 2.81
C LEU A 306 -18.56 8.04 2.22
N SER A 307 -18.06 7.17 3.08
CA SER A 307 -17.38 5.94 2.68
C SER A 307 -18.05 4.75 3.35
N LEU A 308 -18.57 3.82 2.55
CA LEU A 308 -19.20 2.57 2.96
C LEU A 308 -18.49 1.36 2.35
N LYS A 309 -17.28 1.53 1.85
CA LYS A 309 -16.52 0.52 1.09
C LYS A 309 -16.51 -0.84 1.79
N GLY A 310 -16.65 -1.94 1.07
CA GLY A 310 -16.49 -3.30 1.59
C GLY A 310 -17.57 -3.75 2.58
N ASN A 311 -18.73 -3.08 2.60
CA ASN A 311 -19.89 -3.54 3.37
C ASN A 311 -20.79 -4.54 2.62
N GLY A 312 -20.43 -4.92 1.39
CA GLY A 312 -21.04 -6.04 0.68
C GLY A 312 -20.68 -7.37 1.34
N GLU A 313 -21.68 -8.19 1.67
CA GLU A 313 -21.46 -9.58 2.06
C GLU A 313 -21.82 -10.51 0.88
N PRO A 314 -20.82 -11.06 0.16
CA PRO A 314 -21.08 -11.93 -0.99
C PRO A 314 -21.78 -13.25 -0.60
N ARG A 315 -21.77 -13.61 0.68
CA ARG A 315 -22.31 -14.90 1.18
C ARG A 315 -23.83 -14.90 1.38
N PHE A 316 -24.50 -13.75 1.38
CA PHE A 316 -25.94 -13.65 1.64
C PHE A 316 -26.73 -13.06 0.47
N ALA A 317 -26.29 -13.34 -0.76
CA ALA A 317 -26.93 -12.93 -2.03
C ALA A 317 -28.34 -13.55 -2.25
N ARG A 318 -29.26 -13.36 -1.30
CA ARG A 318 -30.70 -13.42 -1.53
C ARG A 318 -31.13 -12.05 -2.03
N ALA A 319 -31.91 -12.04 -3.11
CA ALA A 319 -32.23 -10.86 -3.94
C ALA A 319 -32.87 -9.65 -3.21
N ASP A 320 -33.30 -9.80 -1.95
CA ASP A 320 -34.09 -8.77 -1.25
C ASP A 320 -33.24 -7.87 -0.33
N ARG A 321 -31.91 -7.98 -0.33
CA ARG A 321 -31.02 -7.34 0.67
C ARG A 321 -29.93 -6.43 0.12
N TYR A 322 -30.10 -5.90 -1.08
CA TYR A 322 -29.10 -5.00 -1.66
C TYR A 322 -29.04 -3.66 -0.91
N LEU A 323 -27.82 -3.16 -0.70
CA LEU A 323 -27.49 -1.87 -0.08
C LEU A 323 -28.04 -0.63 -0.81
N SER A 324 -28.69 -0.86 -1.95
CA SER A 324 -28.74 0.07 -3.06
C SER A 324 -29.90 1.06 -3.03
N SER A 325 -30.98 0.78 -2.29
CA SER A 325 -32.14 1.70 -2.26
C SER A 325 -31.91 2.87 -1.31
N SER A 326 -31.50 2.64 -0.06
CA SER A 326 -31.50 3.72 0.94
C SER A 326 -30.40 4.76 0.78
N VAL A 327 -29.19 4.38 0.36
CA VAL A 327 -28.13 5.38 0.06
C VAL A 327 -28.61 6.30 -1.06
N VAL A 328 -29.22 5.72 -2.09
CA VAL A 328 -29.73 6.46 -3.24
C VAL A 328 -30.94 7.32 -2.88
N THR A 329 -31.84 6.83 -2.01
CA THR A 329 -32.94 7.64 -1.48
C THR A 329 -32.40 8.87 -0.75
N VAL A 330 -31.43 8.70 0.15
CA VAL A 330 -30.82 9.84 0.86
C VAL A 330 -30.17 10.82 -0.11
N ILE A 331 -29.53 10.31 -1.15
CA ILE A 331 -28.98 11.16 -2.20
C ILE A 331 -30.12 11.92 -2.88
N ARG A 332 -31.08 11.23 -3.52
CA ARG A 332 -32.23 11.83 -4.26
C ARG A 332 -32.99 12.91 -3.52
N GLU A 333 -33.20 12.72 -2.22
CA GLU A 333 -33.88 13.68 -1.34
C GLU A 333 -33.04 14.95 -1.05
N LYS A 334 -31.91 15.15 -1.75
CA LYS A 334 -30.99 16.30 -1.63
C LYS A 334 -30.49 16.52 -0.20
N ILE A 335 -30.31 15.42 0.54
CA ILE A 335 -29.92 15.44 1.95
C ILE A 335 -28.44 15.77 2.10
N LEU A 336 -27.63 15.38 1.11
CA LEU A 336 -26.18 15.49 1.07
C LEU A 336 -25.71 16.36 -0.12
N PRO A 337 -26.15 17.63 -0.22
CA PRO A 337 -25.82 18.48 -1.38
C PRO A 337 -24.32 18.84 -1.46
N ASP A 338 -23.62 18.80 -0.33
CA ASP A 338 -22.19 19.13 -0.22
C ASP A 338 -21.28 17.91 -0.42
N LEU A 339 -21.83 16.76 -0.80
CA LEU A 339 -21.09 15.51 -0.96
C LEU A 339 -20.05 15.64 -2.10
N GLN A 340 -18.77 15.55 -1.74
CA GLN A 340 -17.63 15.63 -2.66
C GLN A 340 -17.00 14.27 -2.89
N ASN A 341 -16.97 13.40 -1.87
CA ASN A 341 -16.32 12.10 -1.95
C ASN A 341 -17.31 11.00 -1.56
N LEU A 342 -17.57 10.08 -2.48
CA LEU A 342 -18.43 8.93 -2.25
C LEU A 342 -17.69 7.65 -2.60
N ASP A 343 -17.43 6.81 -1.60
CA ASP A 343 -16.81 5.51 -1.77
C ASP A 343 -17.80 4.41 -1.37
N LEU A 344 -18.23 3.66 -2.38
CA LEU A 344 -19.17 2.55 -2.32
C LEU A 344 -18.54 1.30 -2.94
N ALA A 345 -17.21 1.20 -2.96
CA ALA A 345 -16.50 0.04 -3.48
C ALA A 345 -16.94 -1.24 -2.75
N ASN A 346 -17.23 -2.33 -3.45
CA ASN A 346 -17.57 -3.64 -2.88
C ASN A 346 -18.74 -3.57 -1.88
N CYS A 347 -19.79 -2.81 -2.23
CA CYS A 347 -20.99 -2.63 -1.42
C CYS A 347 -22.18 -3.47 -1.92
N ASP A 348 -21.98 -4.43 -2.83
CA ASP A 348 -23.06 -5.23 -3.41
C ASP A 348 -24.28 -4.41 -3.86
N ILE A 349 -24.05 -3.22 -4.45
CA ILE A 349 -25.13 -2.37 -4.95
C ILE A 349 -25.77 -3.07 -6.15
N SER A 350 -27.08 -3.29 -6.09
CA SER A 350 -27.83 -3.89 -7.19
C SER A 350 -27.83 -3.00 -8.44
N PRO A 351 -28.06 -3.58 -9.63
CA PRO A 351 -28.35 -2.83 -10.84
C PRO A 351 -29.36 -1.70 -10.65
N LEU A 352 -30.48 -1.96 -9.96
CA LEU A 352 -31.54 -0.97 -9.78
C LEU A 352 -31.08 0.23 -8.95
N GLY A 353 -30.25 0.03 -7.93
CA GLY A 353 -29.72 1.18 -7.20
C GLY A 353 -28.60 1.90 -7.95
N LEU A 354 -27.83 1.24 -8.80
CA LEU A 354 -26.89 1.92 -9.69
C LEU A 354 -27.62 2.75 -10.76
N ILE A 355 -28.74 2.25 -11.30
CA ILE A 355 -29.65 3.04 -12.14
C ILE A 355 -30.12 4.27 -11.38
N ALA A 356 -30.67 4.04 -10.18
CA ALA A 356 -31.27 5.10 -9.42
C ALA A 356 -30.25 6.17 -8.98
N PHE A 357 -29.00 5.75 -8.74
CA PHE A 357 -27.87 6.63 -8.45
C PHE A 357 -27.44 7.43 -9.69
N GLY A 358 -27.34 6.79 -10.85
CA GLY A 358 -27.08 7.45 -12.13
C GLY A 358 -28.11 8.53 -12.46
N GLU A 359 -29.40 8.24 -12.27
CA GLU A 359 -30.49 9.19 -12.41
C GLU A 359 -30.35 10.36 -11.42
N ALA A 360 -30.01 10.10 -10.15
CA ALA A 360 -29.81 11.15 -9.16
C ALA A 360 -28.63 12.08 -9.52
N MET A 361 -27.54 11.52 -10.07
CA MET A 361 -26.44 12.33 -10.59
C MET A 361 -26.90 13.20 -11.76
N ALA A 362 -27.64 12.64 -12.72
CA ALA A 362 -28.17 13.39 -13.87
C ALA A 362 -29.10 14.55 -13.45
N GLU A 363 -29.84 14.39 -12.35
CA GLU A 363 -30.68 15.42 -11.72
C GLU A 363 -29.87 16.48 -10.93
N ARG A 364 -28.53 16.44 -10.96
CA ARG A 364 -27.60 17.33 -10.23
C ARG A 364 -27.73 17.27 -8.71
N VAL A 365 -28.24 16.16 -8.19
CA VAL A 365 -28.44 15.99 -6.75
C VAL A 365 -27.10 15.96 -5.99
N VAL A 366 -26.06 15.41 -6.62
CA VAL A 366 -24.67 15.38 -6.12
C VAL A 366 -23.73 16.18 -7.02
N GLY A 367 -24.15 17.40 -7.41
CA GLY A 367 -23.38 18.23 -8.35
C GLY A 367 -21.97 18.61 -7.89
N ASN A 368 -21.67 18.53 -6.59
CA ASN A 368 -20.36 18.81 -6.00
C ASN A 368 -19.41 17.60 -5.96
N LEU A 369 -19.83 16.44 -6.50
CA LEU A 369 -19.06 15.21 -6.43
C LEU A 369 -17.72 15.33 -7.19
N LYS A 370 -16.62 15.12 -6.48
CA LYS A 370 -15.24 15.15 -6.98
C LYS A 370 -14.65 13.76 -7.17
N THR A 371 -14.97 12.83 -6.27
CA THR A 371 -14.50 11.45 -6.33
C THR A 371 -15.64 10.47 -6.14
N LEU A 372 -15.74 9.49 -7.03
CA LEU A 372 -16.71 8.40 -6.96
C LEU A 372 -15.99 7.06 -7.07
N ASP A 373 -16.12 6.20 -6.06
CA ASP A 373 -15.70 4.79 -6.16
C ASP A 373 -16.93 3.88 -6.02
N VAL A 374 -17.23 3.11 -7.06
CA VAL A 374 -18.30 2.10 -7.07
C VAL A 374 -17.78 0.75 -7.56
N ARG A 375 -16.45 0.52 -7.47
CA ARG A 375 -15.84 -0.73 -7.95
C ARG A 375 -16.37 -1.95 -7.23
N GLY A 376 -16.49 -3.08 -7.93
CA GLY A 376 -16.92 -4.35 -7.34
C GLY A 376 -18.40 -4.43 -6.96
N ASN A 377 -19.23 -3.49 -7.41
CA ASN A 377 -20.69 -3.63 -7.38
C ASN A 377 -21.22 -4.41 -8.60
N ASN A 378 -22.48 -4.85 -8.56
CA ASN A 378 -23.05 -5.69 -9.60
C ASN A 378 -23.51 -4.87 -10.82
N LEU A 379 -22.56 -4.45 -11.66
CA LEU A 379 -22.80 -3.86 -12.97
C LEU A 379 -22.84 -4.88 -14.10
N ARG A 380 -22.33 -6.10 -13.87
CA ARG A 380 -21.99 -7.05 -14.94
C ARG A 380 -23.18 -7.36 -15.86
N ASP A 381 -24.36 -7.51 -15.28
CA ASP A 381 -25.53 -8.05 -15.99
C ASP A 381 -26.59 -6.99 -16.36
N SER A 382 -26.31 -5.69 -16.15
CA SER A 382 -27.29 -4.63 -16.38
C SER A 382 -26.78 -3.52 -17.28
N GLN A 383 -27.22 -3.57 -18.54
CA GLN A 383 -27.03 -2.52 -19.53
C GLN A 383 -27.57 -1.18 -19.05
N THR A 384 -28.77 -1.17 -18.46
CA THR A 384 -29.43 0.04 -17.97
C THR A 384 -28.68 0.70 -16.83
N ALA A 385 -28.08 -0.06 -15.92
CA ALA A 385 -27.24 0.49 -14.85
C ALA A 385 -25.99 1.19 -15.42
N GLY A 386 -25.34 0.59 -16.41
CA GLY A 386 -24.21 1.21 -17.11
C GLY A 386 -24.60 2.52 -17.79
N GLN A 387 -25.70 2.52 -18.56
CA GLN A 387 -26.18 3.71 -19.24
C GLN A 387 -26.56 4.83 -18.27
N ALA A 388 -27.27 4.51 -17.19
CA ALA A 388 -27.68 5.49 -16.19
C ALA A 388 -26.48 6.13 -15.48
N LEU A 389 -25.46 5.35 -15.09
CA LEU A 389 -24.24 5.89 -14.50
C LEU A 389 -23.50 6.79 -15.49
N ALA A 390 -23.36 6.37 -16.75
CA ALA A 390 -22.71 7.17 -17.78
C ALA A 390 -23.46 8.48 -18.05
N GLY A 391 -24.80 8.43 -18.12
CA GLY A 391 -25.65 9.61 -18.24
C GLY A 391 -25.58 10.56 -17.04
N GLY A 392 -25.38 10.02 -15.84
CA GLY A 392 -25.14 10.82 -14.63
C GLY A 392 -23.77 11.48 -14.57
N MET A 393 -22.77 10.94 -15.26
CA MET A 393 -21.38 11.40 -15.23
C MET A 393 -21.07 12.53 -16.20
N VAL A 394 -22.07 13.19 -16.77
CA VAL A 394 -21.87 14.29 -17.73
C VAL A 394 -21.42 15.57 -17.01
N ALA A 395 -20.64 16.42 -17.70
CA ALA A 395 -20.09 17.68 -17.15
C ALA A 395 -21.18 18.61 -16.64
N SER A 396 -22.35 18.60 -17.28
CA SER A 396 -23.49 19.38 -16.85
C SER A 396 -24.09 18.86 -15.54
N ALA A 397 -23.92 17.58 -15.19
CA ALA A 397 -24.45 16.95 -13.99
C ALA A 397 -23.47 17.04 -12.81
N VAL A 398 -22.19 16.74 -13.06
CA VAL A 398 -21.12 16.62 -12.05
C VAL A 398 -19.83 17.30 -12.54
N PRO A 399 -19.80 18.64 -12.65
CA PRO A 399 -18.73 19.39 -13.31
C PRO A 399 -17.34 19.24 -12.66
N ASP A 400 -17.30 18.96 -11.35
CA ASP A 400 -16.06 18.82 -10.58
C ASP A 400 -15.57 17.38 -10.44
N LEU A 401 -16.26 16.41 -11.06
CA LEU A 401 -15.89 15.01 -10.99
C LEU A 401 -14.52 14.81 -11.64
N SER A 402 -13.55 14.43 -10.83
CA SER A 402 -12.14 14.33 -11.21
C SER A 402 -11.59 12.92 -11.10
N LYS A 403 -12.16 12.09 -10.23
CA LYS A 403 -11.73 10.70 -10.08
C LYS A 403 -12.94 9.79 -10.03
N VAL A 404 -12.94 8.78 -10.91
CA VAL A 404 -13.96 7.74 -10.88
C VAL A 404 -13.30 6.37 -10.92
N THR A 405 -13.68 5.51 -9.99
CA THR A 405 -13.22 4.13 -9.92
C THR A 405 -14.46 3.24 -9.99
N LEU A 406 -14.74 2.69 -11.17
CA LEU A 406 -15.98 1.95 -11.42
C LEU A 406 -15.82 0.44 -11.30
N TRP A 407 -14.59 -0.06 -11.43
CA TRP A 407 -14.30 -1.48 -11.44
C TRP A 407 -12.85 -1.74 -11.07
N GLU A 408 -12.60 -2.92 -10.51
CA GLU A 408 -11.27 -3.54 -10.59
C GLU A 408 -11.14 -4.35 -11.89
N ARG A 409 -12.28 -4.75 -12.49
CA ARG A 409 -12.36 -5.65 -13.65
C ARG A 409 -13.62 -5.36 -14.48
N ILE A 410 -13.44 -4.90 -15.72
CA ILE A 410 -14.54 -4.78 -16.70
C ILE A 410 -14.88 -6.18 -17.22
N SER A 411 -16.10 -6.64 -16.97
CA SER A 411 -16.66 -7.85 -17.60
C SER A 411 -18.18 -7.78 -17.63
N GLY A 412 -18.84 -8.19 -18.71
CA GLY A 412 -20.30 -8.18 -18.80
C GLY A 412 -20.90 -6.96 -19.51
N THR A 413 -22.18 -7.04 -19.83
CA THR A 413 -22.88 -6.13 -20.74
C THR A 413 -23.06 -4.72 -20.18
N GLY A 414 -23.20 -4.57 -18.85
CA GLY A 414 -23.38 -3.26 -18.24
C GLY A 414 -22.16 -2.35 -18.38
N HIS A 415 -20.95 -2.91 -18.33
CA HIS A 415 -19.74 -2.10 -18.55
C HIS A 415 -19.60 -1.67 -20.01
N SER A 416 -19.88 -2.56 -20.97
CA SER A 416 -19.86 -2.21 -22.39
C SER A 416 -20.80 -1.06 -22.68
N GLU A 417 -22.02 -1.12 -22.14
CA GLU A 417 -23.02 -0.09 -22.33
C GLU A 417 -22.69 1.22 -21.60
N PHE A 418 -22.05 1.16 -20.43
CA PHE A 418 -21.50 2.34 -19.76
C PHE A 418 -20.53 3.10 -20.68
N PHE A 419 -19.52 2.41 -21.22
CA PHE A 419 -18.56 3.05 -22.10
C PHE A 419 -19.16 3.47 -23.42
N LYS A 420 -19.98 2.62 -24.04
CA LYS A 420 -20.68 2.96 -25.27
C LYS A 420 -21.44 4.27 -25.09
N TYR A 421 -22.17 4.44 -23.99
CA TYR A 421 -22.86 5.67 -23.68
C TYR A 421 -21.90 6.86 -23.46
N LEU A 422 -20.80 6.69 -22.70
CA LEU A 422 -19.81 7.76 -22.53
C LEU A 422 -19.18 8.21 -23.87
N LEU A 423 -18.98 7.28 -24.79
CA LEU A 423 -18.25 7.48 -26.03
C LEU A 423 -19.14 7.98 -27.18
N THR A 424 -20.37 7.48 -27.28
CA THR A 424 -21.35 7.95 -28.26
C THR A 424 -22.15 9.15 -27.77
N GLY A 425 -22.11 9.43 -26.47
CA GLY A 425 -22.86 10.52 -25.84
C GLY A 425 -22.54 11.87 -26.47
N THR A 426 -23.59 12.68 -26.71
CA THR A 426 -23.44 14.08 -27.13
C THR A 426 -22.98 14.98 -25.98
N ALA A 427 -23.17 14.51 -24.74
CA ALA A 427 -22.84 15.26 -23.55
C ALA A 427 -21.32 15.30 -23.31
N GLU A 428 -20.82 16.47 -22.93
CA GLU A 428 -19.41 16.66 -22.57
C GLU A 428 -19.10 15.93 -21.26
N LEU A 429 -17.96 15.26 -21.20
CA LEU A 429 -17.44 14.68 -19.95
C LEU A 429 -16.87 15.80 -19.06
N PRO A 430 -16.89 15.65 -17.72
CA PRO A 430 -16.29 16.62 -16.82
C PRO A 430 -14.83 16.88 -17.20
N PRO A 431 -14.39 18.14 -17.30
CA PRO A 431 -13.08 18.48 -17.87
C PRO A 431 -11.91 18.00 -17.02
N LYS A 432 -12.15 17.70 -15.74
CA LYS A 432 -11.16 17.20 -14.78
C LYS A 432 -11.16 15.69 -14.66
N LEU A 433 -12.06 14.99 -15.35
CA LEU A 433 -12.26 13.55 -15.19
C LEU A 433 -10.99 12.79 -15.58
N ASP A 434 -10.35 12.16 -14.59
CA ASP A 434 -9.17 11.33 -14.77
C ASP A 434 -9.57 9.86 -14.78
N LEU A 435 -9.54 9.25 -15.96
CA LEU A 435 -9.77 7.81 -16.16
C LEU A 435 -8.45 7.02 -16.18
N ARG A 436 -7.30 7.63 -15.88
CA ARG A 436 -6.02 6.91 -15.84
C ARG A 436 -6.03 5.75 -14.86
N ASN A 437 -6.85 5.81 -13.81
CA ASN A 437 -6.95 4.71 -12.84
C ASN A 437 -7.96 3.62 -13.25
N MET A 438 -8.48 3.66 -14.49
CA MET A 438 -9.37 2.62 -15.00
C MET A 438 -8.57 1.57 -15.77
N GLU A 439 -8.63 0.33 -15.28
CA GLU A 439 -8.13 -0.86 -15.97
C GLU A 439 -9.28 -1.54 -16.71
N ILE A 440 -9.17 -1.68 -18.02
CA ILE A 440 -10.11 -2.49 -18.82
C ILE A 440 -9.56 -3.91 -18.85
N GLU A 441 -10.22 -4.94 -18.28
CA GLU A 441 -9.73 -6.34 -18.34
C GLU A 441 -10.29 -7.09 -19.57
N TYR A 442 -11.55 -6.81 -19.92
CA TYR A 442 -12.23 -7.37 -21.08
C TYR A 442 -12.77 -6.24 -21.94
N LEU A 443 -12.17 -6.08 -23.12
CA LEU A 443 -12.62 -5.14 -24.14
C LEU A 443 -13.44 -5.90 -25.19
N PRO A 444 -14.78 -5.85 -25.17
CA PRO A 444 -15.58 -6.48 -26.20
C PRO A 444 -15.40 -5.77 -27.55
N ALA A 445 -15.62 -6.51 -28.64
CA ALA A 445 -15.29 -6.07 -29.99
C ALA A 445 -16.05 -4.80 -30.43
N ASP A 446 -17.30 -4.67 -30.00
CA ASP A 446 -18.11 -3.47 -30.21
C ASP A 446 -17.49 -2.26 -29.50
N LEU A 447 -17.08 -2.41 -28.24
CA LEU A 447 -16.44 -1.34 -27.48
C LEU A 447 -15.05 -0.98 -28.03
N ALA A 448 -14.26 -1.96 -28.47
CA ALA A 448 -12.98 -1.69 -29.14
C ALA A 448 -13.17 -0.86 -30.41
N THR A 449 -14.15 -1.24 -31.25
CA THR A 449 -14.52 -0.49 -32.45
C THR A 449 -14.95 0.93 -32.09
N LEU A 450 -15.67 1.08 -30.98
CA LEU A 450 -16.26 2.34 -30.55
C LEU A 450 -15.24 3.29 -29.91
N LEU A 451 -14.30 2.79 -29.11
CA LEU A 451 -13.17 3.57 -28.59
C LEU A 451 -12.36 4.26 -29.69
N LEU A 452 -12.32 3.64 -30.86
CA LEU A 452 -11.43 4.02 -31.96
C LEU A 452 -12.18 4.71 -33.12
N SER A 453 -13.49 4.50 -33.27
CA SER A 453 -14.33 5.28 -34.19
C SER A 453 -14.78 6.62 -33.60
N SER A 454 -14.77 6.76 -32.27
CA SER A 454 -15.18 7.97 -31.56
C SER A 454 -14.06 9.01 -31.52
N ARG A 455 -14.40 10.25 -31.17
CA ARG A 455 -13.44 11.34 -30.89
C ARG A 455 -12.63 11.01 -29.62
N TRP A 456 -11.66 10.09 -29.72
CA TRP A 456 -10.85 9.67 -28.57
C TRP A 456 -10.10 10.82 -27.90
N GLU A 457 -9.87 11.92 -28.63
CA GLU A 457 -9.39 13.20 -28.09
C GLU A 457 -10.24 13.72 -26.92
N ARG A 458 -11.50 13.26 -26.80
CA ARG A 458 -12.40 13.58 -25.69
C ARG A 458 -12.29 12.62 -24.51
N ILE A 459 -11.69 11.44 -24.71
CA ILE A 459 -11.57 10.44 -23.66
C ILE A 459 -10.30 10.74 -22.88
N PRO A 460 -10.37 10.80 -21.54
CA PRO A 460 -9.19 10.91 -20.70
C PRO A 460 -8.21 9.76 -20.97
N ASN A 461 -6.91 10.03 -20.88
CA ASN A 461 -5.86 9.02 -21.09
C ASN A 461 -6.10 7.79 -20.19
N PHE A 462 -6.12 6.59 -20.76
CA PHE A 462 -6.03 5.35 -19.98
C PHE A 462 -4.57 5.11 -19.59
N SER A 463 -4.28 4.66 -18.37
CA SER A 463 -2.92 4.20 -18.04
C SER A 463 -2.66 2.83 -18.66
N GLN A 464 -3.64 1.94 -18.56
CA GLN A 464 -3.50 0.55 -18.97
C GLN A 464 -4.79 0.04 -19.61
N ILE A 465 -4.64 -0.64 -20.75
CA ILE A 465 -5.72 -1.44 -21.34
C ILE A 465 -5.30 -2.91 -21.35
N GLN A 466 -6.12 -3.76 -20.74
CA GLN A 466 -5.99 -5.21 -20.83
C GLN A 466 -7.10 -5.79 -21.73
N VAL A 467 -6.70 -6.67 -22.64
CA VAL A 467 -7.62 -7.31 -23.59
C VAL A 467 -7.50 -8.82 -23.49
N SER A 468 -8.52 -9.45 -22.93
CA SER A 468 -8.49 -10.89 -22.59
C SER A 468 -9.19 -11.82 -23.59
N SER A 469 -9.68 -11.32 -24.73
CA SER A 469 -10.38 -12.14 -25.74
C SER A 469 -9.85 -11.91 -27.14
N GLY A 470 -9.72 -12.98 -27.93
CA GLY A 470 -9.23 -12.90 -29.32
C GLY A 470 -10.03 -11.90 -30.19
N ASN A 471 -11.36 -11.89 -30.05
CA ASN A 471 -12.22 -10.94 -30.77
C ASN A 471 -12.00 -9.48 -30.32
N GLY A 472 -11.80 -9.26 -29.02
CA GLY A 472 -11.45 -7.94 -28.49
C GLY A 472 -10.11 -7.44 -29.02
N VAL A 473 -9.12 -8.34 -29.13
CA VAL A 473 -7.81 -7.99 -29.70
C VAL A 473 -7.94 -7.66 -31.18
N ALA A 474 -8.62 -8.50 -31.95
CA ALA A 474 -8.84 -8.24 -33.37
C ALA A 474 -9.54 -6.91 -33.63
N ALA A 475 -10.59 -6.60 -32.86
CA ALA A 475 -11.30 -5.34 -32.99
C ALA A 475 -10.44 -4.14 -32.56
N LEU A 476 -9.64 -4.27 -31.50
CA LEU A 476 -8.68 -3.26 -31.09
C LEU A 476 -7.67 -2.99 -32.21
N LEU A 477 -7.08 -4.04 -32.79
CA LEU A 477 -6.09 -3.96 -33.86
C LEU A 477 -6.69 -3.36 -35.14
N ALA A 478 -7.84 -3.86 -35.58
CA ALA A 478 -8.55 -3.34 -36.75
C ALA A 478 -8.82 -1.84 -36.60
N ALA A 479 -9.26 -1.42 -35.41
CA ALA A 479 -9.63 -0.04 -35.19
C ALA A 479 -8.42 0.88 -34.93
N VAL A 480 -7.31 0.37 -34.38
CA VAL A 480 -6.01 1.07 -34.34
C VAL A 480 -5.50 1.32 -35.75
N THR A 481 -5.61 0.32 -36.63
CA THR A 481 -5.20 0.44 -38.04
C THR A 481 -5.97 1.56 -38.72
N ALA A 482 -7.29 1.65 -38.46
CA ALA A 482 -8.17 2.66 -39.02
C ALA A 482 -8.00 4.07 -38.41
N ALA A 483 -7.53 4.20 -37.16
CA ALA A 483 -7.47 5.49 -36.46
C ALA A 483 -6.52 6.49 -37.14
N PRO A 484 -6.87 7.77 -37.34
CA PRO A 484 -6.02 8.72 -38.07
C PRO A 484 -4.77 9.19 -37.29
N ILE A 485 -4.75 9.02 -35.97
CA ILE A 485 -3.71 9.52 -35.07
C ILE A 485 -3.25 8.41 -34.10
N PRO A 486 -2.01 8.48 -33.56
CA PRO A 486 -1.49 7.47 -32.65
C PRO A 486 -2.36 7.29 -31.41
N PHE A 487 -2.56 6.05 -31.00
CA PHE A 487 -3.47 5.71 -29.92
C PHE A 487 -2.73 5.80 -28.57
N PRO A 488 -3.07 6.74 -27.68
CA PRO A 488 -2.24 7.14 -26.54
C PRO A 488 -2.33 6.16 -25.35
N ILE A 489 -1.99 4.90 -25.59
CA ILE A 489 -1.94 3.87 -24.54
C ILE A 489 -0.48 3.65 -24.13
N PRO A 490 -0.09 4.03 -22.90
CA PRO A 490 1.25 3.74 -22.41
C PRO A 490 1.40 2.27 -22.01
N GLU A 491 0.36 1.58 -21.56
CA GLU A 491 0.45 0.17 -21.16
C GLU A 491 -0.63 -0.70 -21.81
N LEU A 492 -0.22 -1.71 -22.58
CA LEU A 492 -1.11 -2.67 -23.25
C LEU A 492 -0.84 -4.08 -22.74
N ALA A 493 -1.86 -4.74 -22.19
CA ALA A 493 -1.79 -6.12 -21.72
C ALA A 493 -2.75 -7.02 -22.50
N ILE A 494 -2.25 -7.82 -23.41
CA ILE A 494 -3.03 -8.80 -24.17
C ILE A 494 -3.02 -10.12 -23.39
N SER A 495 -4.18 -10.64 -23.04
CA SER A 495 -4.34 -11.90 -22.31
C SER A 495 -5.15 -12.91 -23.11
N ASN A 496 -4.90 -14.20 -22.88
CA ASN A 496 -5.50 -15.31 -23.64
C ASN A 496 -5.37 -15.13 -25.17
N PHE A 497 -4.26 -14.54 -25.61
CA PHE A 497 -4.03 -14.23 -27.00
C PHE A 497 -3.96 -15.51 -27.82
N SER A 498 -4.94 -15.70 -28.71
CA SER A 498 -5.01 -16.85 -29.61
C SER A 498 -5.40 -16.36 -31.00
N PRO A 499 -4.55 -15.54 -31.66
CA PRO A 499 -4.89 -14.95 -32.93
C PRO A 499 -5.05 -16.04 -34.00
N SER A 500 -6.00 -15.84 -34.91
CA SER A 500 -5.91 -16.47 -36.23
C SER A 500 -4.70 -15.91 -37.00
N SER A 501 -4.25 -16.59 -38.06
CA SER A 501 -3.21 -16.05 -38.95
C SER A 501 -3.54 -14.65 -39.48
N GLU A 502 -4.83 -14.38 -39.71
CA GLU A 502 -5.31 -13.04 -40.06
C GLU A 502 -5.08 -12.04 -38.93
N GLN A 503 -5.39 -12.38 -37.67
CA GLN A 503 -5.18 -11.50 -36.51
C GLN A 503 -3.69 -11.28 -36.22
N ALA A 504 -2.83 -12.28 -36.44
CA ALA A 504 -1.38 -12.12 -36.34
C ALA A 504 -0.86 -11.13 -37.41
N ASN A 505 -1.33 -11.26 -38.65
CA ASN A 505 -1.02 -10.33 -39.74
C ASN A 505 -1.57 -8.92 -39.48
N GLN A 506 -2.78 -8.80 -38.92
CA GLN A 506 -3.35 -7.52 -38.50
C GLN A 506 -2.50 -6.89 -37.39
N MET A 507 -2.00 -7.67 -36.43
CA MET A 507 -1.14 -7.16 -35.36
C MET A 507 0.20 -6.65 -35.90
N SER A 508 0.82 -7.43 -36.79
CA SER A 508 2.01 -7.00 -37.54
C SER A 508 1.75 -5.70 -38.29
N THR A 509 0.61 -5.60 -38.97
CA THR A 509 0.19 -4.38 -39.66
C THR A 509 0.01 -3.22 -38.67
N CYS A 510 -0.61 -3.43 -37.52
CA CYS A 510 -0.79 -2.37 -36.51
C CYS A 510 0.53 -1.81 -36.00
N PHE A 511 1.53 -2.67 -35.78
CA PHE A 511 2.85 -2.23 -35.36
C PHE A 511 3.55 -1.41 -36.46
N LYS A 512 3.41 -1.79 -37.74
CA LYS A 512 4.02 -1.08 -38.87
C LYS A 512 3.56 0.36 -39.00
N TRP A 513 2.32 0.65 -38.60
CA TRP A 513 1.75 1.99 -38.76
C TRP A 513 2.22 2.98 -37.70
N ALA A 514 3.09 2.57 -36.76
CA ALA A 514 3.62 3.38 -35.65
C ALA A 514 2.55 3.99 -34.69
N LYS A 515 1.26 3.74 -34.94
CA LYS A 515 0.14 4.29 -34.18
C LYS A 515 0.06 3.74 -32.77
N LEU A 516 0.46 2.47 -32.56
CA LEU A 516 0.59 1.87 -31.23
C LEU A 516 1.99 2.07 -30.64
N THR A 517 3.03 2.09 -31.46
CA THR A 517 4.40 1.94 -30.94
C THR A 517 4.97 3.22 -30.34
N GLN A 518 4.47 4.39 -30.75
CA GLN A 518 4.95 5.70 -30.30
C GLN A 518 4.67 6.02 -28.82
N PRO A 519 3.46 5.78 -28.28
CA PRO A 519 3.16 6.02 -26.87
C PRO A 519 3.44 4.83 -25.94
N LEU A 520 3.56 3.61 -26.49
CA LEU A 520 3.62 2.39 -25.68
C LEU A 520 4.92 2.29 -24.88
N THR A 521 4.78 2.19 -23.57
CA THR A 521 5.85 2.04 -22.58
C THR A 521 5.93 0.65 -21.97
N SER A 522 4.81 -0.07 -21.90
CA SER A 522 4.74 -1.47 -21.45
C SER A 522 3.83 -2.29 -22.37
N LEU A 523 4.32 -3.45 -22.82
CA LEU A 523 3.57 -4.44 -23.59
C LEU A 523 3.63 -5.79 -22.89
N GLN A 524 2.48 -6.31 -22.47
CA GLN A 524 2.36 -7.66 -21.93
C GLN A 524 1.52 -8.52 -22.88
N ILE A 525 2.01 -9.72 -23.23
CA ILE A 525 1.29 -10.68 -24.08
C ILE A 525 1.24 -12.00 -23.34
N SER A 526 0.06 -12.49 -23.01
CA SER A 526 -0.16 -13.82 -22.45
C SER A 526 -0.89 -14.69 -23.47
N MET A 527 -0.22 -15.75 -23.92
CA MET A 527 -0.76 -16.67 -24.93
C MET A 527 -1.91 -17.48 -24.34
N GLY A 528 -3.02 -17.58 -25.07
CA GLY A 528 -4.22 -18.33 -24.66
C GLY A 528 -4.16 -19.81 -25.01
N PRO A 529 -5.26 -20.55 -24.76
CA PRO A 529 -5.37 -21.97 -25.07
C PRO A 529 -5.75 -22.27 -26.53
N GLY A 530 -5.99 -21.26 -27.39
CA GLY A 530 -6.38 -21.47 -28.78
C GLY A 530 -5.21 -21.87 -29.68
N VAL A 531 -5.51 -22.51 -30.82
CA VAL A 531 -4.50 -23.09 -31.73
C VAL A 531 -3.72 -22.00 -32.47
N LEU A 532 -2.75 -21.40 -31.80
CA LEU A 532 -1.68 -20.64 -32.45
C LEU A 532 -0.74 -21.61 -33.15
N THR A 533 -0.65 -21.53 -34.48
CA THR A 533 0.37 -22.29 -35.20
C THR A 533 1.75 -21.71 -34.88
N ALA A 534 2.81 -22.50 -35.10
CA ALA A 534 4.18 -22.00 -34.94
C ALA A 534 4.46 -20.83 -35.91
N GLU A 535 3.85 -20.87 -37.10
CA GLU A 535 3.96 -19.81 -38.12
C GLU A 535 3.35 -18.49 -37.63
N ASP A 536 2.16 -18.53 -36.99
CA ASP A 536 1.52 -17.32 -36.45
C ASP A 536 2.33 -16.66 -35.34
N ARG A 537 2.94 -17.47 -34.45
CA ARG A 537 3.83 -16.96 -33.40
C ARG A 537 5.08 -16.34 -34.00
N LEU A 538 5.69 -17.02 -34.96
CA LEU A 538 6.89 -16.52 -35.64
C LEU A 538 6.59 -15.20 -36.37
N ALA A 539 5.48 -15.13 -37.12
CA ALA A 539 5.05 -13.92 -37.83
C ALA A 539 4.83 -12.74 -36.88
N LEU A 540 4.27 -12.99 -35.69
CA LEU A 540 4.20 -11.99 -34.64
C LEU A 540 5.60 -11.51 -34.23
N PHE A 541 6.51 -12.41 -33.84
CA PHE A 541 7.82 -11.98 -33.35
C PHE A 541 8.67 -11.31 -34.44
N GLU A 542 8.56 -11.76 -35.69
CA GLU A 542 9.18 -11.13 -36.86
C GLU A 542 8.68 -9.69 -37.06
N SER A 543 7.41 -9.40 -36.78
CA SER A 543 6.88 -8.04 -36.92
C SER A 543 7.55 -7.01 -36.01
N PHE A 544 8.13 -7.42 -34.87
CA PHE A 544 8.89 -6.51 -34.01
C PHE A 544 10.15 -5.98 -34.69
N LYS A 545 10.71 -6.70 -35.68
CA LYS A 545 11.88 -6.23 -36.46
C LYS A 545 11.54 -5.10 -37.40
N GLU A 546 10.29 -5.06 -37.86
CA GLU A 546 9.84 -4.09 -38.86
C GLU A 546 9.35 -2.78 -38.22
N CYS A 547 9.19 -2.73 -36.89
CA CYS A 547 8.46 -1.68 -36.20
C CYS A 547 9.28 -1.08 -35.06
N SER A 548 9.52 0.23 -35.07
CA SER A 548 10.25 0.91 -33.99
C SER A 548 9.38 1.16 -32.76
N PHE A 549 9.86 0.77 -31.58
CA PHE A 549 9.22 1.01 -30.28
C PHE A 549 10.06 1.98 -29.42
N PRO A 550 10.06 3.29 -29.73
CA PRO A 550 11.01 4.23 -29.14
C PRO A 550 10.80 4.47 -27.63
N LYS A 551 9.62 4.16 -27.09
CA LYS A 551 9.28 4.34 -25.68
C LYS A 551 9.05 3.04 -24.91
N LEU A 552 9.10 1.88 -25.58
CA LEU A 552 8.78 0.61 -24.94
C LEU A 552 9.89 0.21 -23.97
N THR A 553 9.66 0.42 -22.69
CA THR A 553 10.59 0.09 -21.61
C THR A 553 10.37 -1.30 -21.03
N GLU A 554 9.16 -1.86 -21.16
CA GLU A 554 8.81 -3.18 -20.64
C GLU A 554 8.14 -4.04 -21.71
N LEU A 555 8.68 -5.25 -21.94
CA LEU A 555 8.10 -6.26 -22.80
C LEU A 555 8.01 -7.58 -22.03
N ILE A 556 6.80 -8.08 -21.81
CA ILE A 556 6.56 -9.35 -21.10
C ILE A 556 5.73 -10.29 -21.96
N VAL A 557 6.28 -11.45 -22.30
CA VAL A 557 5.55 -12.55 -22.94
C VAL A 557 5.39 -13.70 -21.95
N LYS A 558 4.15 -13.98 -21.55
CA LYS A 558 3.78 -15.00 -20.57
C LYS A 558 3.40 -16.32 -21.25
N LYS A 559 3.78 -17.42 -20.62
CA LYS A 559 3.50 -18.80 -20.97
C LYS A 559 2.00 -19.08 -20.98
N SER A 560 1.55 -19.81 -22.00
CA SER A 560 0.21 -20.40 -22.04
C SER A 560 0.13 -21.60 -21.09
N HIS A 561 -1.03 -21.81 -20.46
CA HIS A 561 -1.33 -23.05 -19.72
C HIS A 561 -1.25 -24.30 -20.61
N VAL A 562 -1.28 -24.15 -21.93
CA VAL A 562 -1.11 -25.23 -22.91
C VAL A 562 0.34 -25.24 -23.39
N PRO A 563 1.15 -26.27 -23.08
CA PRO A 563 2.57 -26.31 -23.44
C PRO A 563 2.84 -26.11 -24.94
N ALA A 564 1.99 -26.64 -25.82
CA ALA A 564 2.13 -26.54 -27.28
C ALA A 564 2.02 -25.09 -27.83
N LEU A 565 1.48 -24.16 -27.03
CA LEU A 565 1.26 -22.76 -27.40
C LEU A 565 2.24 -21.80 -26.71
N SER A 566 3.17 -22.36 -25.94
CA SER A 566 4.20 -21.59 -25.27
C SER A 566 5.31 -21.17 -26.23
N MET A 567 6.02 -20.10 -25.87
CA MET A 567 7.18 -19.60 -26.62
C MET A 567 8.26 -20.68 -26.75
N GLN A 568 8.69 -20.96 -27.98
CA GLN A 568 9.76 -21.91 -28.32
C GLN A 568 11.08 -21.20 -28.63
N ASP A 569 12.13 -21.96 -28.90
CA ASP A 569 13.45 -21.42 -29.24
C ASP A 569 13.41 -20.53 -30.50
N GLU A 570 12.65 -20.92 -31.52
CA GLU A 570 12.48 -20.16 -32.76
C GLU A 570 11.80 -18.81 -32.54
N ASP A 571 10.82 -18.77 -31.63
CA ASP A 571 10.10 -17.56 -31.25
C ASP A 571 11.05 -16.54 -30.58
N VAL A 572 11.92 -17.02 -29.69
CA VAL A 572 12.94 -16.19 -29.04
C VAL A 572 13.98 -15.69 -30.06
N VAL A 573 14.40 -16.55 -30.99
CA VAL A 573 15.33 -16.16 -32.07
C VAL A 573 14.74 -15.01 -32.89
N ALA A 574 13.48 -15.12 -33.32
CA ALA A 574 12.81 -14.07 -34.08
C ALA A 574 12.71 -12.76 -33.28
N LEU A 575 12.36 -12.83 -31.99
CA LEU A 575 12.31 -11.64 -31.12
C LEU A 575 13.68 -10.97 -30.95
N VAL A 576 14.75 -11.74 -30.86
CA VAL A 576 16.12 -11.22 -30.67
C VAL A 576 16.62 -10.44 -31.87
N GLU A 577 16.26 -10.86 -33.07
CA GLU A 577 16.61 -10.10 -34.27
C GLU A 577 16.01 -8.68 -34.22
N ALA A 578 14.86 -8.46 -33.56
CA ALA A 578 14.32 -7.10 -33.35
C ALA A 578 15.22 -6.25 -32.45
N PHE A 579 15.88 -6.85 -31.45
CA PHE A 579 16.90 -6.15 -30.67
C PHE A 579 18.15 -5.84 -31.50
N LYS A 580 18.57 -6.75 -32.39
CA LYS A 580 19.72 -6.54 -33.28
C LYS A 580 19.47 -5.39 -34.26
N GLU A 581 18.24 -5.29 -34.78
CA GLU A 581 17.80 -4.16 -35.63
C GLU A 581 17.57 -2.86 -34.83
N GLY A 582 17.64 -2.90 -33.50
CA GLY A 582 17.49 -1.74 -32.63
C GLY A 582 16.05 -1.26 -32.45
N THR A 583 15.05 -1.99 -32.95
CA THR A 583 13.64 -1.62 -32.83
C THR A 583 13.12 -1.68 -31.40
N LEU A 584 13.72 -2.54 -30.57
CA LEU A 584 13.46 -2.70 -29.13
C LEU A 584 14.55 -2.06 -28.26
N SER A 585 15.27 -1.06 -28.78
CA SER A 585 16.40 -0.42 -28.09
C SER A 585 16.03 0.37 -26.83
N ALA A 586 14.74 0.58 -26.53
CA ALA A 586 14.28 1.22 -25.30
C ALA A 586 13.96 0.23 -24.18
N VAL A 587 13.88 -1.07 -24.46
CA VAL A 587 13.43 -2.08 -23.48
C VAL A 587 14.47 -2.22 -22.37
N GLU A 588 14.04 -2.02 -21.13
CA GLU A 588 14.83 -2.20 -19.92
C GLU A 588 14.36 -3.43 -19.11
N THR A 589 13.07 -3.79 -19.22
CA THR A 589 12.49 -4.98 -18.60
C THR A 589 12.02 -5.95 -19.67
N LEU A 590 12.66 -7.12 -19.74
CA LEU A 590 12.29 -8.21 -20.65
C LEU A 590 11.86 -9.42 -19.85
N GLY A 591 10.61 -9.83 -20.01
CA GLY A 591 10.07 -11.06 -19.45
C GLY A 591 9.68 -12.04 -20.55
N LEU A 592 10.22 -13.26 -20.52
CA LEU A 592 9.90 -14.32 -21.46
C LEU A 592 9.62 -15.61 -20.69
N SER A 593 8.47 -16.23 -20.94
CA SER A 593 8.18 -17.57 -20.42
C SER A 593 7.60 -18.49 -21.48
N GLY A 594 7.91 -19.78 -21.37
CA GLY A 594 7.58 -20.80 -22.35
C GLY A 594 8.63 -21.90 -22.46
N GLU A 595 8.47 -22.85 -23.37
CA GLU A 595 9.31 -24.06 -23.44
C GLU A 595 10.65 -23.86 -24.18
N PHE A 596 11.19 -22.64 -24.29
CA PHE A 596 12.49 -22.37 -24.92
C PHE A 596 13.66 -22.78 -24.01
N GLY A 597 14.69 -23.39 -24.62
CA GLY A 597 15.83 -24.01 -23.97
C GLY A 597 17.15 -23.28 -24.24
N VAL A 598 18.15 -24.03 -24.69
CA VAL A 598 19.52 -23.48 -24.87
C VAL A 598 19.65 -22.63 -26.13
N VAL A 599 18.90 -22.95 -27.19
CA VAL A 599 19.00 -22.23 -28.46
C VAL A 599 18.41 -20.83 -28.30
N GLY A 600 17.23 -20.70 -27.70
CA GLY A 600 16.59 -19.43 -27.39
C GLY A 600 17.42 -18.59 -26.42
N VAL A 601 17.96 -19.18 -25.34
CA VAL A 601 18.84 -18.45 -24.41
C VAL A 601 20.13 -18.01 -25.09
N LYS A 602 20.72 -18.83 -25.99
CA LYS A 602 21.90 -18.46 -26.76
C LYS A 602 21.61 -17.33 -27.74
N ALA A 603 20.48 -17.39 -28.44
CA ALA A 603 20.03 -16.30 -29.28
C ALA A 603 19.90 -15.02 -28.45
N LEU A 604 19.19 -15.09 -27.32
CA LEU A 604 18.93 -13.96 -26.43
C LEU A 604 20.19 -13.25 -25.99
N VAL A 605 21.17 -13.96 -25.45
CA VAL A 605 22.39 -13.31 -24.94
C VAL A 605 23.40 -12.97 -26.04
N GLY A 606 23.19 -13.47 -27.26
CA GLY A 606 24.05 -13.24 -28.41
C GLY A 606 25.41 -13.92 -28.37
N GLU A 607 26.27 -13.53 -29.29
CA GLU A 607 27.69 -13.88 -29.32
C GLU A 607 28.56 -12.84 -28.60
N ALA A 608 29.83 -13.17 -28.38
CA ALA A 608 30.76 -12.22 -27.78
C ALA A 608 30.87 -10.95 -28.64
N GLY A 609 30.86 -9.77 -27.98
CA GLY A 609 30.90 -8.47 -28.66
C GLY A 609 29.52 -7.90 -29.04
N GLN A 610 28.44 -8.68 -28.96
CA GLN A 610 27.09 -8.16 -29.17
C GLN A 610 26.56 -7.49 -27.89
N THR A 611 26.04 -6.27 -28.02
CA THR A 611 25.61 -5.43 -26.88
C THR A 611 24.16 -4.95 -26.99
N TYR A 612 23.34 -5.55 -27.85
CA TYR A 612 21.95 -5.11 -28.05
C TYR A 612 21.08 -5.27 -26.78
N LEU A 613 21.46 -6.14 -25.83
CA LEU A 613 20.83 -6.24 -24.50
C LEU A 613 21.50 -5.42 -23.40
N SER A 614 22.46 -4.55 -23.71
CA SER A 614 23.20 -3.77 -22.70
C SER A 614 22.32 -2.82 -21.88
N ARG A 615 21.09 -2.53 -22.34
CA ARG A 615 20.10 -1.70 -21.63
C ARG A 615 19.18 -2.48 -20.71
N ILE A 616 19.16 -3.82 -20.80
CA ILE A 616 18.30 -4.65 -19.95
C ILE A 616 18.74 -4.51 -18.49
N VAL A 617 17.80 -4.02 -17.67
CA VAL A 617 17.91 -3.89 -16.21
C VAL A 617 17.25 -5.09 -15.53
N THR A 618 16.14 -5.58 -16.08
CA THR A 618 15.38 -6.68 -15.52
C THR A 618 15.18 -7.76 -16.59
N LEU A 619 15.69 -8.96 -16.31
CA LEU A 619 15.52 -10.12 -17.17
C LEU A 619 14.76 -11.22 -16.43
N ARG A 620 13.54 -11.50 -16.87
CA ARG A 620 12.69 -12.55 -16.29
C ARG A 620 12.54 -13.69 -17.27
N LEU A 621 13.08 -14.85 -16.92
CA LEU A 621 12.96 -16.08 -17.69
C LEU A 621 12.12 -17.12 -16.94
N ALA A 622 11.29 -16.70 -15.99
CA ALA A 622 10.54 -17.59 -15.13
C ALA A 622 9.64 -18.54 -15.94
N GLU A 623 9.35 -19.73 -15.44
CA GLU A 623 8.48 -20.72 -16.10
C GLU A 623 8.96 -21.13 -17.51
N SER A 624 10.29 -21.12 -17.74
CA SER A 624 10.92 -21.57 -18.99
C SER A 624 11.84 -22.78 -18.82
N GLN A 625 12.48 -23.24 -19.90
CA GLN A 625 13.56 -24.24 -19.81
C GLN A 625 14.96 -23.60 -19.70
N ALA A 626 15.04 -22.29 -19.43
CA ALA A 626 16.30 -21.56 -19.28
C ALA A 626 17.16 -22.02 -18.08
N GLY A 627 16.60 -22.80 -17.15
CA GLY A 627 17.30 -23.35 -15.99
C GLY A 627 18.14 -24.59 -16.30
N SER A 628 18.07 -25.11 -17.53
CA SER A 628 18.94 -26.21 -17.97
C SER A 628 20.43 -25.86 -17.79
N LEU A 629 21.27 -26.85 -17.51
CA LEU A 629 22.71 -26.62 -17.30
C LEU A 629 23.36 -25.91 -18.50
N SER A 630 22.96 -26.27 -19.72
CA SER A 630 23.49 -25.69 -20.95
C SER A 630 23.04 -24.23 -21.11
N SER A 631 21.76 -23.92 -20.88
CA SER A 631 21.23 -22.55 -20.92
C SER A 631 21.90 -21.66 -19.86
N VAL A 632 22.04 -22.15 -18.63
CA VAL A 632 22.68 -21.40 -17.55
C VAL A 632 24.17 -21.17 -17.83
N ARG A 633 24.88 -22.11 -18.46
CA ARG A 633 26.28 -21.89 -18.89
C ARG A 633 26.39 -20.74 -19.89
N VAL A 634 25.49 -20.68 -20.86
CA VAL A 634 25.44 -19.62 -21.86
C VAL A 634 25.13 -18.27 -21.21
N LEU A 635 24.12 -18.21 -20.35
CA LEU A 635 23.77 -17.01 -19.58
C LEU A 635 24.91 -16.56 -18.65
N SER A 636 25.53 -17.50 -17.93
CA SER A 636 26.66 -17.26 -17.02
C SER A 636 27.85 -16.67 -17.76
N ARG A 637 28.15 -17.18 -18.96
CA ARG A 637 29.21 -16.64 -19.81
C ARG A 637 28.86 -15.22 -20.25
N ALA A 638 27.62 -14.96 -20.68
CA ALA A 638 27.20 -13.62 -21.08
C ALA A 638 27.31 -12.57 -19.97
N LEU A 639 26.94 -12.94 -18.74
CA LEU A 639 27.12 -12.11 -17.56
C LEU A 639 28.60 -11.85 -17.27
N SER A 640 29.44 -12.89 -17.42
CA SER A 640 30.90 -12.79 -17.23
C SER A 640 31.62 -12.05 -18.36
N ASP A 641 30.98 -11.85 -19.50
CA ASP A 641 31.48 -11.08 -20.64
C ASP A 641 30.96 -9.62 -20.63
N GLY A 642 30.12 -9.26 -19.65
CA GLY A 642 29.62 -7.90 -19.48
C GLY A 642 28.52 -7.51 -20.48
N ARG A 643 27.96 -8.49 -21.21
CA ARG A 643 26.91 -8.26 -22.21
C ARG A 643 25.59 -7.76 -21.60
N LEU A 644 25.40 -8.01 -20.30
CA LEU A 644 24.25 -7.60 -19.50
C LEU A 644 24.71 -6.67 -18.36
N SER A 645 25.58 -5.70 -18.65
CA SER A 645 26.25 -4.84 -17.65
C SER A 645 25.31 -4.01 -16.78
N ARG A 646 24.10 -3.69 -17.28
CA ARG A 646 23.05 -2.97 -16.53
C ARG A 646 22.09 -3.88 -15.76
N LEU A 647 22.22 -5.21 -15.86
CA LEU A 647 21.28 -6.14 -15.26
C LEU A 647 21.32 -6.04 -13.73
N ARG A 648 20.15 -5.73 -13.15
CA ARG A 648 19.91 -5.63 -11.71
C ARG A 648 18.99 -6.71 -11.20
N GLU A 649 18.03 -7.17 -11.99
CA GLU A 649 17.10 -8.23 -11.60
C GLU A 649 17.20 -9.40 -12.58
N LEU A 650 17.45 -10.60 -12.05
CA LEU A 650 17.41 -11.85 -12.79
C LEU A 650 16.41 -12.80 -12.13
N ASP A 651 15.36 -13.15 -12.87
CA ASP A 651 14.35 -14.13 -12.44
C ASP A 651 14.48 -15.43 -13.25
N LEU A 652 14.83 -16.50 -12.54
CA LEU A 652 14.93 -17.88 -13.03
C LEU A 652 13.93 -18.78 -12.27
N GLY A 653 12.83 -18.24 -11.75
CA GLY A 653 11.83 -19.00 -11.01
C GLY A 653 11.13 -20.06 -11.87
N GLN A 654 10.87 -21.25 -11.34
CA GLN A 654 10.26 -22.38 -12.07
C GLN A 654 10.96 -22.72 -13.42
N THR A 655 12.27 -22.53 -13.52
CA THR A 655 13.00 -22.78 -14.79
C THR A 655 13.57 -24.19 -14.93
N GLY A 656 13.33 -25.04 -13.93
CA GLY A 656 14.02 -26.33 -13.80
C GLY A 656 15.50 -26.18 -13.43
N LEU A 657 15.89 -25.07 -12.79
CA LEU A 657 17.28 -24.82 -12.40
C LEU A 657 17.80 -25.93 -11.49
N THR A 658 18.90 -26.56 -11.91
CA THR A 658 19.57 -27.64 -11.18
C THR A 658 20.74 -27.13 -10.34
N ASP A 659 21.22 -27.96 -9.40
CA ASP A 659 22.43 -27.72 -8.63
C ASP A 659 23.64 -27.35 -9.49
N ALA A 660 23.82 -28.05 -10.62
CA ALA A 660 24.91 -27.79 -11.55
C ALA A 660 24.75 -26.42 -12.23
N GLY A 661 23.51 -26.03 -12.54
CA GLY A 661 23.17 -24.71 -13.07
C GLY A 661 23.53 -23.61 -12.08
N LEU A 662 23.03 -23.68 -10.84
CA LEU A 662 23.30 -22.66 -9.82
C LEU A 662 24.80 -22.56 -9.47
N ARG A 663 25.54 -23.68 -9.45
CA ARG A 663 27.00 -23.67 -9.30
C ARG A 663 27.69 -22.94 -10.46
N THR A 664 27.20 -23.12 -11.67
CA THR A 664 27.74 -22.45 -12.86
C THR A 664 27.50 -20.93 -12.79
N LEU A 665 26.29 -20.52 -12.43
CA LEU A 665 25.95 -19.11 -12.23
C LEU A 665 26.80 -18.48 -11.13
N THR A 666 26.99 -19.20 -10.02
CA THR A 666 27.85 -18.78 -8.91
C THR A 666 29.32 -18.62 -9.32
N ARG A 667 29.83 -19.45 -10.24
CA ARG A 667 31.20 -19.31 -10.74
C ARG A 667 31.34 -18.07 -11.62
N ALA A 668 30.34 -17.76 -12.45
CA ALA A 668 30.34 -16.55 -13.26
C ALA A 668 30.38 -15.28 -12.42
N ALA A 669 29.74 -15.29 -11.24
CA ALA A 669 29.82 -14.17 -10.30
C ALA A 669 31.25 -13.83 -9.83
N LYS A 670 32.20 -14.78 -9.92
CA LYS A 670 33.62 -14.57 -9.57
C LYS A 670 34.38 -13.68 -10.55
N ALA A 671 33.85 -13.43 -11.74
CA ALA A 671 34.52 -12.63 -12.74
C ALA A 671 34.46 -11.12 -12.48
N ASP A 672 34.01 -10.68 -11.28
CA ASP A 672 33.77 -9.26 -10.90
C ASP A 672 32.82 -8.48 -11.81
N GLN A 673 32.12 -9.15 -12.72
CA GLN A 673 31.18 -8.57 -13.68
C GLN A 673 29.70 -8.70 -13.28
N PHE A 674 29.44 -9.09 -12.03
CA PHE A 674 28.11 -9.04 -11.40
C PHE A 674 27.87 -7.81 -10.48
N PRO A 675 28.53 -6.64 -10.63
CA PRO A 675 28.44 -5.60 -9.61
C PRO A 675 27.05 -4.96 -9.54
N SER A 676 26.21 -5.11 -10.56
CA SER A 676 24.89 -4.47 -10.63
C SER A 676 23.74 -5.36 -10.15
N LEU A 677 23.94 -6.68 -9.96
CA LEU A 677 22.82 -7.58 -9.66
C LEU A 677 22.30 -7.36 -8.23
N GLU A 678 21.09 -6.82 -8.12
CA GLU A 678 20.38 -6.47 -6.89
C GLU A 678 19.35 -7.53 -6.50
N VAL A 679 18.67 -8.16 -7.46
CA VAL A 679 17.61 -9.14 -7.22
C VAL A 679 17.91 -10.44 -7.97
N LEU A 680 17.94 -11.55 -7.24
CA LEU A 680 18.03 -12.89 -7.80
C LEU A 680 16.82 -13.72 -7.34
N ASN A 681 15.93 -14.03 -8.27
CA ASN A 681 14.76 -14.86 -8.00
C ASN A 681 14.96 -16.28 -8.55
N LEU A 682 14.97 -17.25 -7.65
CA LEU A 682 15.15 -18.67 -7.94
C LEU A 682 13.95 -19.51 -7.44
N ARG A 683 12.79 -18.89 -7.19
CA ARG A 683 11.62 -19.56 -6.61
C ARG A 683 11.21 -20.81 -7.40
N GLU A 684 10.67 -21.80 -6.71
CA GLU A 684 10.01 -22.97 -7.27
C GLU A 684 10.89 -23.82 -8.21
N ASN A 685 12.21 -23.77 -8.02
CA ASN A 685 13.15 -24.68 -8.66
C ASN A 685 13.34 -25.92 -7.79
N LYS A 686 12.43 -26.89 -7.94
CA LYS A 686 12.37 -28.12 -7.13
C LYS A 686 13.62 -28.99 -7.19
N LEU A 687 14.47 -28.81 -8.21
CA LEU A 687 15.72 -29.55 -8.41
C LEU A 687 16.92 -28.95 -7.65
N LEU A 688 16.73 -27.84 -6.93
CA LEU A 688 17.79 -27.25 -6.10
C LEU A 688 17.86 -27.93 -4.73
N THR A 689 19.02 -28.50 -4.42
CA THR A 689 19.34 -29.09 -3.12
C THR A 689 20.18 -28.15 -2.24
N CYS A 690 20.58 -28.60 -1.04
CA CYS A 690 21.52 -27.86 -0.18
C CYS A 690 22.93 -27.71 -0.79
N SER A 691 23.30 -28.57 -1.72
CA SER A 691 24.63 -28.69 -2.32
C SER A 691 25.13 -27.40 -3.02
N PRO A 692 24.37 -26.75 -3.91
CA PRO A 692 24.75 -25.48 -4.53
C PRO A 692 24.77 -24.31 -3.56
N ILE A 693 23.96 -24.31 -2.50
CA ILE A 693 24.01 -23.27 -1.45
C ILE A 693 25.32 -23.38 -0.66
N LYS A 694 25.76 -24.59 -0.32
CA LYS A 694 27.10 -24.83 0.27
C LYS A 694 28.20 -24.28 -0.65
N PHE A 695 28.05 -24.45 -1.96
CA PHE A 695 28.97 -23.90 -2.95
C PHE A 695 28.91 -22.36 -3.02
N LEU A 696 27.72 -21.76 -2.97
CA LEU A 696 27.53 -20.31 -2.89
C LEU A 696 28.23 -19.75 -1.65
N ARG A 697 28.07 -20.38 -0.48
CA ARG A 697 28.79 -20.02 0.74
C ARG A 697 30.30 -20.01 0.54
N THR A 698 30.85 -21.07 -0.05
CA THR A 698 32.31 -21.14 -0.31
C THR A 698 32.76 -20.09 -1.32
N THR A 699 31.92 -19.76 -2.30
CA THR A 699 32.24 -18.74 -3.29
C THR A 699 32.25 -17.34 -2.68
N LEU A 700 31.22 -16.98 -1.91
CA LEU A 700 31.16 -15.70 -1.20
C LEU A 700 32.31 -15.56 -0.18
N LYS A 701 32.74 -16.67 0.44
CA LYS A 701 33.92 -16.68 1.33
C LYS A 701 35.21 -16.37 0.56
N ASN A 702 35.36 -16.92 -0.64
CA ASN A 702 36.56 -16.77 -1.44
C ASN A 702 36.55 -15.51 -2.34
N CYS A 703 35.37 -14.91 -2.53
CA CYS A 703 35.14 -13.72 -3.34
C CYS A 703 34.02 -12.88 -2.69
N PRO A 704 34.35 -12.03 -1.70
CA PRO A 704 33.35 -11.17 -1.06
C PRO A 704 32.78 -10.08 -1.97
N ALA A 705 33.48 -9.76 -3.08
CA ALA A 705 32.99 -8.82 -4.09
C ALA A 705 31.84 -9.40 -4.93
N CYS A 706 31.76 -10.73 -5.03
CA CYS A 706 30.67 -11.44 -5.69
C CYS A 706 29.34 -11.09 -5.02
N PHE A 707 28.35 -10.63 -5.79
CA PHE A 707 27.01 -10.27 -5.29
C PHE A 707 27.00 -9.12 -4.26
N ARG A 708 27.97 -8.20 -4.30
CA ARG A 708 28.02 -7.06 -3.37
C ARG A 708 26.74 -6.21 -3.35
N SER A 709 26.05 -6.11 -4.48
CA SER A 709 24.81 -5.32 -4.63
C SER A 709 23.53 -6.12 -4.39
N LEU A 710 23.62 -7.43 -4.16
CA LEU A 710 22.45 -8.29 -4.01
C LEU A 710 21.66 -7.91 -2.76
N SER A 711 20.51 -7.28 -2.97
CA SER A 711 19.59 -6.80 -1.94
C SER A 711 18.42 -7.75 -1.70
N SER A 712 18.05 -8.55 -2.71
CA SER A 712 16.95 -9.51 -2.62
C SER A 712 17.32 -10.88 -3.18
N LEU A 713 17.18 -11.93 -2.37
CA LEU A 713 17.30 -13.32 -2.77
C LEU A 713 15.98 -14.05 -2.50
N ILE A 714 15.35 -14.60 -3.55
CA ILE A 714 14.04 -15.25 -3.47
C ILE A 714 14.20 -16.74 -3.79
N LEU A 715 13.81 -17.60 -2.84
CA LEU A 715 14.01 -19.06 -2.87
C LEU A 715 12.73 -19.83 -2.49
N ASN A 716 11.57 -19.17 -2.45
CA ASN A 716 10.28 -19.79 -2.11
C ASN A 716 9.98 -21.02 -2.98
N GLY A 717 9.47 -22.10 -2.40
CA GLY A 717 9.06 -23.31 -3.15
C GLY A 717 10.22 -24.15 -3.71
N CYS A 718 11.47 -23.93 -3.27
CA CYS A 718 12.58 -24.81 -3.62
C CYS A 718 12.66 -25.99 -2.62
N ASP A 719 11.89 -27.04 -2.88
CA ASP A 719 11.68 -28.17 -1.94
C ASP A 719 12.97 -28.80 -1.42
N GLY A 720 14.04 -28.86 -2.23
CA GLY A 720 15.34 -29.42 -1.81
C GLY A 720 16.19 -28.52 -0.90
N LEU A 721 15.72 -27.31 -0.55
CA LEU A 721 16.36 -26.41 0.40
C LEU A 721 15.92 -26.62 1.86
N VAL A 722 15.04 -27.59 2.14
CA VAL A 722 14.68 -27.97 3.51
C VAL A 722 15.90 -28.60 4.21
N GLY A 723 16.08 -28.31 5.51
CA GLY A 723 17.17 -28.84 6.34
C GLY A 723 18.48 -28.06 6.25
N ASP A 724 19.59 -28.75 5.94
CA ASP A 724 20.97 -28.23 5.89
C ASP A 724 21.14 -26.91 5.10
N ALA A 725 20.33 -26.68 4.06
CA ALA A 725 20.46 -25.47 3.24
C ALA A 725 20.05 -24.21 4.02
N GLY A 726 19.05 -24.33 4.91
CA GLY A 726 18.64 -23.24 5.79
C GLY A 726 19.77 -22.82 6.73
N GLU A 727 20.49 -23.78 7.34
CA GLU A 727 21.66 -23.48 8.17
C GLU A 727 22.78 -22.79 7.38
N VAL A 728 23.04 -23.24 6.14
CA VAL A 728 24.07 -22.64 5.28
C VAL A 728 23.67 -21.24 4.82
N LEU A 729 22.41 -21.00 4.46
CA LEU A 729 21.89 -19.67 4.15
C LEU A 729 21.99 -18.76 5.37
N PHE A 730 21.63 -19.26 6.54
CA PHE A 730 21.76 -18.52 7.78
C PHE A 730 23.22 -18.18 8.07
N ASP A 731 24.17 -19.09 7.88
CA ASP A 731 25.62 -18.81 7.99
C ASP A 731 26.09 -17.72 7.02
N ILE A 732 25.59 -17.71 5.78
CA ILE A 732 25.92 -16.66 4.80
C ILE A 732 25.43 -15.31 5.32
N VAL A 733 24.17 -15.25 5.74
CA VAL A 733 23.47 -14.04 6.17
C VAL A 733 24.01 -13.51 7.51
N SER A 734 24.22 -14.40 8.49
CA SER A 734 24.66 -14.05 9.85
C SER A 734 26.11 -13.60 9.94
N SER A 735 26.90 -13.89 8.90
CA SER A 735 28.28 -13.41 8.80
C SER A 735 28.37 -11.91 8.51
N GLY A 736 27.34 -11.30 7.89
CA GLY A 736 27.29 -9.86 7.54
C GLY A 736 28.32 -9.39 6.49
N GLU A 737 29.45 -10.08 6.37
CA GLU A 737 30.56 -9.73 5.47
C GLU A 737 30.34 -10.24 4.03
N ARG A 738 29.44 -11.21 3.83
CA ARG A 738 29.33 -11.95 2.56
C ARG A 738 28.27 -11.40 1.60
N LEU A 739 27.20 -10.82 2.12
CA LEU A 739 26.14 -10.18 1.33
C LEU A 739 25.75 -8.86 2.02
N PRO A 740 26.64 -7.85 1.97
CA PRO A 740 26.51 -6.65 2.79
C PRO A 740 25.25 -5.82 2.47
N SER A 741 24.69 -5.99 1.26
CA SER A 741 23.50 -5.26 0.80
C SER A 741 22.19 -6.04 0.95
N LEU A 742 22.21 -7.29 1.43
CA LEU A 742 21.01 -8.14 1.47
C LEU A 742 19.98 -7.58 2.48
N GLU A 743 18.84 -7.13 1.97
CA GLU A 743 17.73 -6.60 2.75
C GLU A 743 16.54 -7.57 2.80
N LYS A 744 16.39 -8.41 1.77
CA LYS A 744 15.26 -9.30 1.57
C LYS A 744 15.74 -10.73 1.27
N LEU A 745 15.37 -11.66 2.14
CA LEU A 745 15.51 -13.10 1.90
C LEU A 745 14.12 -13.71 1.98
N GLN A 746 13.60 -14.19 0.85
CA GLN A 746 12.31 -14.88 0.80
C GLN A 746 12.54 -16.39 0.76
N LEU A 747 12.04 -17.06 1.79
CA LEU A 747 12.00 -18.52 1.90
C LEU A 747 10.57 -18.91 2.24
N GLU A 748 9.99 -19.81 1.46
CA GLU A 748 8.73 -20.48 1.78
C GLU A 748 9.11 -21.87 2.24
N ILE A 749 8.87 -22.13 3.52
CA ILE A 749 9.25 -23.38 4.18
C ILE A 749 7.94 -24.09 4.52
N VAL A 750 7.73 -25.25 3.91
CA VAL A 750 6.61 -26.13 4.23
C VAL A 750 6.80 -26.63 5.66
N GLU A 751 5.76 -26.54 6.50
CA GLU A 751 5.82 -26.76 7.95
C GLU A 751 6.49 -28.10 8.32
N ASP A 752 7.68 -28.03 8.94
CA ASP A 752 8.36 -29.18 9.50
C ASP A 752 9.02 -28.82 10.85
N LEU A 753 9.14 -29.79 11.77
CA LEU A 753 9.65 -29.61 13.15
C LEU A 753 11.06 -28.98 13.20
N ALA A 754 11.86 -29.17 12.15
CA ALA A 754 13.16 -28.54 11.98
C ALA A 754 13.10 -26.99 11.91
N TYR A 755 11.96 -26.43 11.48
CA TYR A 755 11.76 -24.98 11.36
C TYR A 755 11.76 -24.28 12.71
N ASN A 756 11.08 -24.81 13.72
CA ASN A 756 11.04 -24.19 15.04
C ASN A 756 12.44 -24.13 15.66
N SER A 757 13.23 -25.20 15.48
CA SER A 757 14.63 -25.23 15.93
C SER A 757 15.49 -24.22 15.17
N PHE A 758 15.35 -24.15 13.84
CA PHE A 758 16.04 -23.15 13.02
C PHE A 758 15.65 -21.72 13.41
N PHE A 759 14.35 -21.42 13.51
CA PHE A 759 13.84 -20.09 13.83
C PHE A 759 14.23 -19.66 15.25
N GLU A 760 14.22 -20.57 16.23
CA GLU A 760 14.73 -20.30 17.58
C GLU A 760 16.23 -20.01 17.56
N LYS A 761 17.03 -20.78 16.80
CA LYS A 761 18.48 -20.60 16.66
C LYS A 761 18.80 -19.27 15.96
N VAL A 762 18.12 -18.95 14.87
CA VAL A 762 18.20 -17.67 14.14
C VAL A 762 17.80 -16.50 15.04
N THR A 763 16.66 -16.61 15.72
CA THR A 763 16.17 -15.56 16.63
C THR A 763 17.16 -15.33 17.78
N LYS A 764 17.75 -16.39 18.32
CA LYS A 764 18.74 -16.33 19.40
C LYS A 764 20.06 -15.70 18.94
N GLU A 765 20.57 -16.08 17.77
CA GLU A 765 21.81 -15.53 17.23
C GLU A 765 21.68 -14.10 16.70
N VAL A 766 20.57 -13.75 16.04
CA VAL A 766 20.29 -12.36 15.62
C VAL A 766 20.15 -11.43 16.82
N LYS A 767 19.61 -11.93 17.94
CA LYS A 767 19.61 -11.20 19.22
C LYS A 767 21.03 -11.02 19.79
N ALA A 768 21.95 -11.95 19.53
CA ALA A 768 23.32 -11.92 20.03
C ALA A 768 24.27 -11.06 19.19
N ARG A 769 24.07 -10.96 17.87
CA ARG A 769 24.91 -10.20 16.93
C ARG A 769 24.24 -8.89 16.51
N SER A 770 24.70 -7.76 17.06
CA SER A 770 24.08 -6.44 16.86
C SER A 770 24.37 -5.78 15.50
N ARG A 771 23.49 -4.84 15.12
CA ARG A 771 23.53 -3.84 14.03
C ARG A 771 23.29 -4.33 12.59
N SER A 772 23.96 -5.36 12.09
CA SER A 772 23.82 -5.76 10.66
C SER A 772 22.68 -6.77 10.41
N CYS A 773 22.47 -7.72 11.33
CA CYS A 773 21.45 -8.77 11.17
C CYS A 773 20.00 -8.29 11.30
N CYS A 774 19.74 -7.13 11.92
CA CYS A 774 18.38 -6.65 12.18
C CYS A 774 17.62 -6.21 10.91
N LYS A 775 18.30 -5.82 9.82
CA LYS A 775 17.64 -5.50 8.55
C LYS A 775 16.99 -6.72 7.90
N ILE A 776 17.62 -7.89 8.00
CA ILE A 776 17.20 -9.12 7.32
C ILE A 776 15.90 -9.71 7.92
N LEU A 777 15.59 -9.45 9.20
CA LEU A 777 14.38 -9.95 9.86
C LEU A 777 13.07 -9.36 9.31
N ARG A 778 13.12 -8.34 8.44
CA ARG A 778 11.91 -7.73 7.84
C ARG A 778 11.14 -8.65 6.89
N VAL A 779 11.66 -9.84 6.51
CA VAL A 779 11.08 -10.64 5.40
C VAL A 779 10.95 -12.15 5.69
N PHE A 780 10.54 -12.54 6.89
CA PHE A 780 9.88 -13.85 7.06
C PHE A 780 8.36 -13.64 6.90
N SER A 781 7.85 -13.79 5.66
CA SER A 781 6.41 -13.86 5.44
C SER A 781 5.96 -15.30 5.68
N MET A 782 5.36 -15.58 6.84
CA MET A 782 4.61 -16.81 7.04
C MET A 782 3.29 -16.71 6.25
N LYS A 783 3.22 -17.38 5.10
CA LYS A 783 1.92 -17.79 4.55
C LYS A 783 1.63 -19.20 5.05
N THR A 784 0.85 -19.32 6.12
CA THR A 784 0.22 -20.58 6.49
C THR A 784 -0.92 -20.82 5.51
N SER A 785 -0.69 -21.60 4.45
CA SER A 785 -1.77 -22.18 3.65
C SER A 785 -2.35 -23.36 4.44
N PHE A 786 -3.39 -23.10 5.23
CA PHE A 786 -4.24 -24.18 5.73
C PHE A 786 -5.00 -24.75 4.54
N ALA A 787 -4.55 -25.89 4.01
CA ALA A 787 -5.42 -26.77 3.25
C ALA A 787 -6.34 -27.48 4.26
N PHE A 788 -7.62 -27.11 4.28
CA PHE A 788 -8.69 -27.87 4.93
C PHE A 788 -9.29 -28.87 3.95
#